data_AF-A0A915PQD6-F1
#
_entry.id   AF-A0A915PQD6-F1
#
_cell.length_a   1.000
_cell.length_b   1.000
_cell.length_c   1.000
_cell.angle_alpha   90.00
_cell.angle_beta   90.00
_cell.angle_gamma   90.00
#
_symmetry.space_group_name_H-M   'P 1'
#
loop_
_entity.id
_entity.type
_entity.pdbx_description
1 polymer ?
#
loop_
_entity_poly.entity_id
_entity_poly.type
_entity_poly.pdbx_seq_one_letter_code
_entity_poly.pdbx_strand_id
1 'polypeptide(L)'
;MSVDQTDKADIAVIGLAVMGQNLILNMLDKGFVVCIYNRTVSKVDDFLANEGKGLRVVGVHSLEELAQVLKRPRRIMLMVKAGQPVDAMISSILPFLEEDDIIIDGGNSEYTDTSRRCVELKQKGIRFVGCGVSGGEEGARYGPSLMPGGSPDAWPYIKDIFQAIAAKVDKEPCCDWVGENGAGHFVKMVHNGIEYGDMQLIAEAYSLLKDGADLTHDEMAEVFAEWNKGALDSYLIEITSHILKFKDENKKTLLPNIRDAAGQKGTGKWTGIVALNYGVPLTLIGEAVFARCLSSLKDERVAASKVLPGPNPDKAGIIGDRKAFCEHIRKALYASKIISYAQGFMLLAEANRIFKWNLNFGAIALMWRGGCIIRSRFLGEIKKAFDMNPRLNNLLMDNFFLNAIKECQESWRIVSAAGILLGVSTPAFSTALAFYDGFRCKVLPANLIQAQRDYFGAHMYELMDKPGTFLHTNWTGTGGSEGLVKASEEEAAVSGSLNCIGRIEIATDDIGLEIRLLLFFGCTFFMNWGKVLLERPMKSCSARDVLRYWYEGQQDGLFGKLGVVSQWVRSCFACLDCPANVFIWWPCGAAMYVPSDPAGYSSPFPLKCRRTESNRLTRTITDFKKSLFRELLVYILTACVQGQRIIRWPSDRRSKDEISALLSSILQEEHEYVAAISRHLAQSAIRCVRVCVCVCACVSVLQAVCGGESADVQVVRCAAVAENRQQGSSVNSSMRSRIERLSTRTLMSR
;
A
#
# COMPACT_ATOMS: atom_id res chain seq x y z
N MET A 1 -38.10 21.78 23.67
CA MET A 1 -38.54 22.97 22.92
C MET A 1 -38.49 22.60 21.46
N SER A 2 -39.64 22.55 20.79
CA SER A 2 -39.73 22.33 19.34
C SER A 2 -39.02 23.45 18.60
N VAL A 3 -38.23 23.12 17.59
CA VAL A 3 -37.61 24.11 16.68
C VAL A 3 -38.76 24.87 16.01
N ASP A 4 -38.78 26.19 16.15
CA ASP A 4 -39.68 27.02 15.36
C ASP A 4 -39.26 26.94 13.89
N GLN A 5 -40.20 26.87 12.95
CA GLN A 5 -39.93 26.65 11.51
C GLN A 5 -39.03 27.74 10.88
N THR A 6 -38.66 28.76 11.63
CA THR A 6 -37.83 29.90 11.25
C THR A 6 -36.33 29.77 11.60
N ASP A 7 -35.92 28.82 12.44
CA ASP A 7 -34.51 28.67 12.82
C ASP A 7 -33.71 27.91 11.75
N LYS A 8 -32.97 28.64 10.92
CA LYS A 8 -32.01 28.06 9.97
C LYS A 8 -30.96 27.23 10.71
N ALA A 9 -30.57 26.09 10.13
CA ALA A 9 -29.57 25.20 10.72
C ALA A 9 -28.16 25.81 10.67
N ASP A 10 -27.37 25.56 11.72
CA ASP A 10 -25.97 26.00 11.84
C ASP A 10 -25.05 25.20 10.91
N ILE A 11 -25.26 23.90 10.82
CA ILE A 11 -24.43 22.97 10.04
C ILE A 11 -25.28 21.81 9.52
N ALA A 12 -24.93 21.29 8.34
CA ALA A 12 -25.49 20.04 7.84
C ALA A 12 -24.51 18.88 8.03
N VAL A 13 -25.03 17.69 8.35
CA VAL A 13 -24.27 16.43 8.35
C VAL A 13 -24.90 15.46 7.35
N ILE A 14 -24.11 15.07 6.34
CA ILE A 14 -24.50 14.10 5.32
C ILE A 14 -23.87 12.75 5.64
N GLY A 15 -24.70 11.76 5.96
CA GLY A 15 -24.27 10.39 6.27
C GLY A 15 -24.60 9.97 7.69
N LEU A 16 -25.61 9.11 7.82
CA LEU A 16 -26.19 8.68 9.11
C LEU A 16 -25.72 7.27 9.52
N ALA A 17 -24.42 7.01 9.40
CA ALA A 17 -23.79 5.86 10.07
C ALA A 17 -23.51 6.22 11.54
N VAL A 18 -23.11 5.22 12.35
CA VAL A 18 -22.84 5.38 13.80
C VAL A 18 -21.98 6.61 14.13
N MET A 19 -20.90 6.84 13.39
CA MET A 19 -20.05 8.03 13.60
C MET A 19 -20.79 9.35 13.32
N GLY A 20 -21.56 9.42 12.23
CA GLY A 20 -22.30 10.64 11.86
C GLY A 20 -23.42 10.95 12.85
N GLN A 21 -24.19 9.92 13.24
CA GLN A 21 -25.27 10.06 14.23
C GLN A 21 -24.75 10.58 15.57
N ASN A 22 -23.65 10.01 16.09
CA ASN A 22 -23.09 10.44 17.36
C ASN A 22 -22.50 11.86 17.32
N LEU A 23 -21.90 12.27 16.19
CA LEU A 23 -21.48 13.67 16.00
C LEU A 23 -22.66 14.63 15.97
N ILE A 24 -23.76 14.25 15.30
CA ILE A 24 -25.00 15.05 15.27
C ILE A 24 -25.51 15.24 16.70
N LEU A 25 -25.66 14.16 17.47
CA LEU A 25 -26.11 14.22 18.86
C LEU A 25 -25.19 15.08 19.73
N ASN A 26 -23.87 15.00 19.53
CA ASN A 26 -22.92 15.87 20.21
C ASN A 26 -23.14 17.36 19.87
N MET A 27 -23.27 17.70 18.58
CA MET A 27 -23.56 19.07 18.14
C MET A 27 -24.88 19.61 18.76
N LEU A 28 -25.93 18.78 18.79
CA LEU A 28 -27.23 19.14 19.38
C LEU A 28 -27.11 19.46 20.88
N ASP A 29 -26.37 18.64 21.62
CA ASP A 29 -26.10 18.86 23.06
C ASP A 29 -25.30 20.15 23.32
N LYS A 30 -24.50 20.59 22.35
CA LYS A 30 -23.70 21.82 22.45
C LYS A 30 -24.42 23.09 22.01
N GLY A 31 -25.70 22.99 21.68
CA GLY A 31 -26.50 24.17 21.42
C GLY A 31 -26.82 24.40 19.94
N PHE A 32 -26.23 23.65 19.02
CA PHE A 32 -26.35 23.87 17.58
C PHE A 32 -27.62 23.25 16.99
N VAL A 33 -28.18 23.91 15.98
CA VAL A 33 -29.25 23.35 15.14
C VAL A 33 -28.59 22.61 13.98
N VAL A 34 -28.87 21.31 13.85
CA VAL A 34 -28.20 20.45 12.85
C VAL A 34 -29.20 20.03 11.78
N CYS A 35 -28.85 20.27 10.51
CA CYS A 35 -29.56 19.69 9.36
C CYS A 35 -28.97 18.31 9.04
N ILE A 36 -29.80 17.31 8.80
CA ILE A 36 -29.34 15.95 8.49
C ILE A 36 -29.87 15.49 7.14
N TYR A 37 -29.02 14.79 6.41
CA TYR A 37 -29.39 14.15 5.14
C TYR A 37 -28.65 12.83 4.97
N ASN A 38 -29.27 11.90 4.26
CA ASN A 38 -28.64 10.65 3.87
C ASN A 38 -29.18 10.18 2.51
N ARG A 39 -28.30 9.62 1.68
CA ARG A 39 -28.67 9.10 0.35
C ARG A 39 -29.84 8.13 0.38
N THR A 40 -29.89 7.27 1.40
CA THR A 40 -31.08 6.45 1.70
C THR A 40 -31.93 7.24 2.67
N VAL A 41 -32.97 7.88 2.14
CA VAL A 41 -33.73 8.92 2.86
C VAL A 41 -34.49 8.36 4.06
N SER A 42 -34.91 7.09 4.03
CA SER A 42 -35.55 6.44 5.20
C SER A 42 -34.70 6.48 6.46
N LYS A 43 -33.36 6.56 6.36
CA LYS A 43 -32.48 6.71 7.52
C LYS A 43 -32.64 8.06 8.23
N VAL A 44 -33.07 9.08 7.51
CA VAL A 44 -33.40 10.39 8.08
C VAL A 44 -34.65 10.24 8.96
N ASP A 45 -35.70 9.62 8.41
CA ASP A 45 -36.95 9.38 9.12
C ASP A 45 -36.73 8.50 10.37
N ASP A 46 -35.93 7.44 10.23
CA ASP A 46 -35.56 6.56 11.36
C ASP A 46 -34.85 7.34 12.48
N PHE A 47 -33.89 8.21 12.14
CA PHE A 47 -33.17 9.01 13.13
C PHE A 47 -34.11 10.01 13.82
N LEU A 48 -34.96 10.71 13.07
CA LEU A 48 -35.91 11.68 13.62
C LEU A 48 -36.95 11.01 14.54
N ALA A 49 -37.36 9.78 14.23
CA ALA A 49 -38.30 9.01 15.03
C ALA A 49 -37.67 8.46 16.33
N ASN A 50 -36.35 8.28 16.36
CA ASN A 50 -35.61 7.64 17.45
C ASN A 50 -34.64 8.62 18.11
N GLU A 51 -33.34 8.56 17.78
CA GLU A 51 -32.27 9.28 18.48
C GLU A 51 -32.42 10.81 18.43
N GLY A 52 -32.99 11.33 17.33
CA GLY A 52 -33.27 12.75 17.11
C GLY A 52 -34.57 13.26 17.71
N LYS A 53 -35.40 12.38 18.30
CA LYS A 53 -36.77 12.73 18.72
C LYS A 53 -36.77 13.81 19.80
N GLY A 54 -37.43 14.93 19.51
CA GLY A 54 -37.56 16.06 20.43
C GLY A 54 -36.29 16.92 20.55
N LEU A 55 -35.27 16.66 19.73
CA LEU A 55 -34.05 17.46 19.64
C LEU A 55 -34.17 18.53 18.54
N ARG A 56 -33.22 19.48 18.53
CA ARG A 56 -33.18 20.58 17.56
C ARG A 56 -32.53 20.18 16.24
N VAL A 57 -33.07 19.15 15.61
CA VAL A 57 -32.58 18.57 14.36
C VAL A 57 -33.59 18.78 13.24
N VAL A 58 -33.10 19.15 12.05
CA VAL A 58 -33.90 19.32 10.84
C VAL A 58 -33.53 18.20 9.88
N GLY A 59 -34.46 17.29 9.56
CA GLY A 59 -34.25 16.32 8.49
C GLY A 59 -34.80 16.85 7.17
N VAL A 60 -34.03 16.64 6.10
CA VAL A 60 -34.41 17.02 4.73
C VAL A 60 -34.33 15.80 3.81
N HIS A 61 -35.10 15.84 2.73
CA HIS A 61 -35.25 14.70 1.81
C HIS A 61 -34.58 14.97 0.45
N SER A 62 -34.07 16.19 0.23
CA SER A 62 -33.30 16.58 -0.96
C SER A 62 -32.09 17.47 -0.62
N LEU A 63 -31.10 17.49 -1.52
CA LEU A 63 -29.92 18.37 -1.40
C LEU A 63 -30.27 19.85 -1.61
N GLU A 64 -31.33 20.14 -2.36
CA GLU A 64 -31.85 21.49 -2.55
C GLU A 64 -32.44 22.04 -1.24
N GLU A 65 -33.30 21.26 -0.58
CA GLU A 65 -33.82 21.59 0.76
C GLU A 65 -32.68 21.80 1.77
N LEU A 66 -31.67 20.94 1.75
CA LEU A 66 -30.48 21.07 2.60
C LEU A 66 -29.83 22.44 2.45
N ALA A 67 -29.65 22.92 1.22
CA ALA A 67 -29.03 24.22 0.96
C ALA A 67 -29.94 25.40 1.37
N GLN A 68 -31.26 25.25 1.31
CA GLN A 68 -32.23 26.31 1.68
C GLN A 68 -32.32 26.53 3.19
N VAL A 69 -32.24 25.46 3.98
CA VAL A 69 -32.40 25.52 5.45
C VAL A 69 -31.13 25.93 6.21
N LEU A 70 -29.97 25.97 5.55
CA LEU A 70 -28.70 26.32 6.18
C LEU A 70 -28.47 27.84 6.28
N LYS A 71 -27.87 28.27 7.39
CA LYS A 71 -27.26 29.61 7.54
C LYS A 71 -26.09 29.77 6.54
N ARG A 72 -25.85 31.00 6.07
CA ARG A 72 -24.72 31.34 5.19
C ARG A 72 -23.51 31.85 6.00
N PRO A 73 -22.26 31.60 5.56
CA PRO A 73 -21.89 30.61 4.54
C PRO A 73 -22.32 29.20 5.00
N ARG A 74 -22.81 28.39 4.06
CA ARG A 74 -23.32 27.05 4.32
C ARG A 74 -22.17 26.17 4.79
N ARG A 75 -22.39 25.40 5.85
CA ARG A 75 -21.41 24.47 6.43
C ARG A 75 -21.95 23.06 6.29
N ILE A 76 -21.27 22.22 5.51
CA ILE A 76 -21.76 20.89 5.15
C ILE A 76 -20.67 19.86 5.44
N MET A 77 -20.89 19.03 6.46
CA MET A 77 -19.99 17.96 6.86
C MET A 77 -20.40 16.62 6.24
N LEU A 78 -19.48 15.98 5.54
CA LEU A 78 -19.64 14.68 4.91
C LEU A 78 -19.09 13.59 5.84
N MET A 79 -19.98 12.70 6.29
CA MET A 79 -19.67 11.50 7.09
C MET A 79 -20.00 10.24 6.29
N VAL A 80 -19.45 10.16 5.09
CA VAL A 80 -19.65 9.06 4.14
C VAL A 80 -18.38 8.20 3.99
N LYS A 81 -18.51 7.08 3.29
CA LYS A 81 -17.36 6.22 2.98
C LYS A 81 -16.35 7.00 2.11
N ALA A 82 -15.07 6.96 2.50
CA ALA A 82 -13.97 7.60 1.76
C ALA A 82 -13.86 7.11 0.29
N GLY A 83 -13.24 7.94 -0.55
CA GLY A 83 -13.06 7.72 -1.99
C GLY A 83 -14.24 8.24 -2.82
N GLN A 84 -14.60 7.51 -3.87
CA GLN A 84 -15.66 7.87 -4.84
C GLN A 84 -16.97 8.38 -4.23
N PRO A 85 -17.50 7.85 -3.10
CA PRO A 85 -18.74 8.38 -2.53
C PRO A 85 -18.63 9.84 -2.05
N VAL A 86 -17.45 10.30 -1.65
CA VAL A 86 -17.21 11.70 -1.29
C VAL A 86 -17.31 12.58 -2.54
N ASP A 87 -16.62 12.21 -3.62
CA ASP A 87 -16.63 12.98 -4.87
C ASP A 87 -18.01 13.04 -5.53
N ALA A 88 -18.75 11.93 -5.49
CA ALA A 88 -20.13 11.88 -5.96
C ALA A 88 -21.05 12.81 -5.15
N MET A 89 -20.86 12.89 -3.83
CA MET A 89 -21.66 13.76 -2.98
C MET A 89 -21.32 15.24 -3.22
N ILE A 90 -20.02 15.57 -3.30
CA ILE A 90 -19.54 16.92 -3.65
C ILE A 90 -20.16 17.36 -4.98
N SER A 91 -20.08 16.51 -6.02
CA SER A 91 -20.63 16.81 -7.35
C SER A 91 -22.14 17.06 -7.31
N SER A 92 -22.86 16.36 -6.43
CA SER A 92 -24.32 16.43 -6.33
C SER A 92 -24.81 17.66 -5.55
N ILE A 93 -24.06 18.13 -4.54
CA ILE A 93 -24.44 19.31 -3.74
C ILE A 93 -23.97 20.62 -4.37
N LEU A 94 -22.88 20.59 -5.15
CA LEU A 94 -22.27 21.77 -5.76
C LEU A 94 -23.24 22.71 -6.50
N PRO A 95 -24.22 22.23 -7.29
CA PRO A 95 -25.17 23.11 -7.99
C PRO A 95 -26.05 23.98 -7.06
N PHE A 96 -26.12 23.65 -5.77
CA PHE A 96 -26.94 24.34 -4.78
C PHE A 96 -26.12 25.23 -3.84
N LEU A 97 -24.80 25.31 -4.06
CA LEU A 97 -23.88 26.12 -3.25
C LEU A 97 -23.56 27.44 -3.94
N GLU A 98 -23.22 28.42 -3.12
CA GLU A 98 -22.78 29.75 -3.55
C GLU A 98 -21.30 29.94 -3.17
N GLU A 99 -20.68 30.99 -3.72
CA GLU A 99 -19.34 31.41 -3.31
C GLU A 99 -19.24 31.51 -1.79
N ASP A 100 -18.07 31.18 -1.24
CA ASP A 100 -17.75 31.16 0.20
C ASP A 100 -18.35 30.02 1.03
N ASP A 101 -19.25 29.20 0.48
CA ASP A 101 -19.77 28.00 1.16
C ASP A 101 -18.66 26.97 1.45
N ILE A 102 -18.88 26.16 2.49
CA ILE A 102 -17.87 25.29 3.09
C ILE A 102 -18.32 23.83 3.05
N ILE A 103 -17.53 22.99 2.37
CA ILE A 103 -17.65 21.54 2.42
C ILE A 103 -16.55 20.99 3.34
N ILE A 104 -16.94 20.13 4.27
CA ILE A 104 -16.05 19.48 5.23
C ILE A 104 -16.11 17.97 5.01
N ASP A 105 -15.00 17.34 4.65
CA ASP A 105 -14.91 15.87 4.63
C ASP A 105 -14.43 15.38 6.00
N GLY A 106 -15.32 14.74 6.77
CA GLY A 106 -15.01 14.15 8.08
C GLY A 106 -14.64 12.67 8.02
N GLY A 107 -14.54 12.11 6.81
CA GLY A 107 -14.17 10.71 6.58
C GLY A 107 -12.70 10.42 6.86
N ASN A 108 -12.31 9.14 6.72
CA ASN A 108 -10.90 8.77 6.68
C ASN A 108 -10.40 8.80 5.23
N SER A 109 -10.47 9.97 4.60
CA SER A 109 -10.04 10.16 3.21
C SER A 109 -8.52 10.23 3.08
N GLU A 110 -8.02 9.95 1.88
CA GLU A 110 -6.60 10.10 1.57
C GLU A 110 -6.24 11.60 1.52
N TYR A 111 -5.06 11.97 2.03
CA TYR A 111 -4.65 13.37 2.09
C TYR A 111 -4.39 13.96 0.68
N THR A 112 -4.03 13.13 -0.29
CA THR A 112 -3.86 13.50 -1.70
C THR A 112 -5.20 13.84 -2.35
N ASP A 113 -6.23 13.03 -2.12
CA ASP A 113 -7.62 13.33 -2.52
C ASP A 113 -8.09 14.66 -1.94
N THR A 114 -7.77 14.89 -0.67
CA THR A 114 -8.11 16.13 0.05
C THR A 114 -7.43 17.33 -0.57
N SER A 115 -6.14 17.20 -0.90
CA SER A 115 -5.36 18.26 -1.54
C SER A 115 -5.90 18.57 -2.94
N ARG A 116 -6.26 17.54 -3.72
CA ARG A 116 -6.93 17.69 -5.03
C ARG A 116 -8.26 18.44 -4.88
N ARG A 117 -9.13 17.99 -3.95
CA ARG A 117 -10.45 18.61 -3.69
C ARG A 117 -10.32 20.07 -3.26
N CYS A 118 -9.32 20.42 -2.43
CA CYS A 118 -9.05 21.81 -2.06
C CYS A 118 -8.81 22.68 -3.29
N VAL A 119 -7.97 22.22 -4.23
CA VAL A 119 -7.64 22.97 -5.45
C VAL A 119 -8.86 23.11 -6.36
N GLU A 120 -9.56 22.01 -6.63
CA GLU A 120 -10.71 21.98 -7.53
C GLU A 120 -11.89 22.82 -7.02
N LEU A 121 -12.17 22.79 -5.72
CA LEU A 121 -13.28 23.53 -5.12
C LEU A 121 -12.98 25.01 -4.97
N LYS A 122 -11.70 25.37 -4.69
CA LYS A 122 -11.27 26.76 -4.67
C LYS A 122 -11.50 27.47 -6.01
N GLN A 123 -11.30 26.77 -7.14
CA GLN A 123 -11.59 27.30 -8.48
C GLN A 123 -13.08 27.58 -8.72
N LYS A 124 -13.96 26.99 -7.91
CA LYS A 124 -15.41 27.19 -7.96
C LYS A 124 -15.92 28.14 -6.87
N GLY A 125 -15.01 28.83 -6.16
CA GLY A 125 -15.37 29.70 -5.03
C GLY A 125 -15.81 28.96 -3.77
N ILE A 126 -15.59 27.63 -3.68
CA ILE A 126 -16.01 26.81 -2.55
C ILE A 126 -14.81 26.49 -1.66
N ARG A 127 -14.98 26.68 -0.35
CA ARG A 127 -13.96 26.32 0.65
C ARG A 127 -14.07 24.84 0.97
N PHE A 128 -12.93 24.17 1.05
CA PHE A 128 -12.86 22.76 1.44
C PHE A 128 -12.00 22.55 2.68
N VAL A 129 -12.47 21.69 3.58
CA VAL A 129 -11.75 21.26 4.78
C VAL A 129 -11.77 19.74 4.85
N GLY A 130 -10.60 19.11 4.89
CA GLY A 130 -10.46 17.72 5.32
C GLY A 130 -10.23 17.67 6.82
N CYS A 131 -11.12 17.02 7.56
CA CYS A 131 -11.07 16.94 9.01
C CYS A 131 -10.97 15.50 9.49
N GLY A 132 -9.82 15.14 10.05
CA GLY A 132 -9.68 13.88 10.77
C GLY A 132 -10.56 13.84 12.02
N VAL A 133 -11.46 12.85 12.12
CA VAL A 133 -12.28 12.62 13.33
C VAL A 133 -11.83 11.33 14.04
N SER A 134 -11.38 11.40 15.30
CA SER A 134 -10.95 10.22 16.08
C SER A 134 -11.68 10.12 17.42
N GLY A 135 -11.87 8.89 17.90
CA GLY A 135 -12.52 8.59 19.19
C GLY A 135 -13.53 7.44 19.19
N GLY A 136 -13.81 6.86 18.03
CA GLY A 136 -14.83 5.82 17.90
C GLY A 136 -16.24 6.36 18.18
N GLU A 137 -17.16 5.45 18.46
CA GLU A 137 -18.57 5.76 18.70
C GLU A 137 -18.77 6.67 19.92
N GLU A 138 -18.22 6.25 21.06
CA GLU A 138 -18.31 6.99 22.32
C GLU A 138 -17.60 8.35 22.23
N GLY A 139 -16.42 8.38 21.62
CA GLY A 139 -15.70 9.64 21.39
C GLY A 139 -16.50 10.60 20.52
N ALA A 140 -17.11 10.14 19.41
CA ALA A 140 -17.96 10.99 18.58
C ALA A 140 -19.13 11.61 19.38
N ARG A 141 -19.72 10.85 20.31
CA ARG A 141 -20.88 11.27 21.10
C ARG A 141 -20.57 12.34 22.14
N TYR A 142 -19.44 12.22 22.83
CA TYR A 142 -19.14 13.05 24.01
C TYR A 142 -17.98 14.02 23.83
N GLY A 143 -17.11 13.77 22.86
CA GLY A 143 -15.94 14.60 22.61
C GLY A 143 -14.88 13.89 21.76
N PRO A 144 -14.89 14.03 20.43
CA PRO A 144 -13.86 13.46 19.59
C PRO A 144 -12.61 14.35 19.56
N SER A 145 -11.52 13.81 19.05
CA SER A 145 -10.43 14.63 18.53
C SER A 145 -10.74 15.03 17.08
N LEU A 146 -10.60 16.32 16.77
CA LEU A 146 -10.88 16.89 15.46
C LEU A 146 -9.64 17.58 14.90
N MET A 147 -9.23 17.20 13.69
CA MET A 147 -7.99 17.63 13.05
C MET A 147 -8.29 18.32 11.70
N PRO A 148 -8.89 19.52 11.70
CA PRO A 148 -9.25 20.23 10.47
C PRO A 148 -8.03 20.82 9.75
N GLY A 149 -7.93 20.60 8.44
CA GLY A 149 -7.01 21.30 7.55
C GLY A 149 -7.61 21.47 6.15
N GLY A 150 -7.09 22.40 5.36
CA GLY A 150 -7.68 22.74 4.06
C GLY A 150 -7.58 24.22 3.74
N SER A 151 -8.73 24.87 3.50
CA SER A 151 -8.84 26.30 3.22
C SER A 151 -8.81 27.10 4.54
N PRO A 152 -7.75 27.87 4.85
CA PRO A 152 -7.60 28.52 6.17
C PRO A 152 -8.70 29.53 6.50
N ASP A 153 -9.25 30.17 5.48
CA ASP A 153 -10.36 31.12 5.57
C ASP A 153 -11.71 30.44 5.93
N ALA A 154 -11.81 29.11 5.87
CA ALA A 154 -12.96 28.38 6.40
C ALA A 154 -12.93 28.27 7.93
N TRP A 155 -11.75 28.32 8.56
CA TRP A 155 -11.58 28.04 9.98
C TRP A 155 -12.43 28.93 10.89
N PRO A 156 -12.50 30.27 10.71
CA PRO A 156 -13.33 31.14 11.55
C PRO A 156 -14.82 30.76 11.57
N TYR A 157 -15.34 30.16 10.50
CA TYR A 157 -16.75 29.80 10.38
C TYR A 157 -17.11 28.45 11.02
N ILE A 158 -16.12 27.58 11.25
CA ILE A 158 -16.32 26.23 11.80
C ILE A 158 -15.70 26.05 13.18
N LYS A 159 -14.79 26.94 13.59
CA LYS A 159 -14.02 26.89 14.84
C LYS A 159 -14.91 26.67 16.06
N ASP A 160 -15.94 27.49 16.23
CA ASP A 160 -16.78 27.44 17.42
C ASP A 160 -17.54 26.10 17.54
N ILE A 161 -18.06 25.58 16.42
CA ILE A 161 -18.72 24.27 16.39
C ILE A 161 -17.70 23.18 16.75
N PHE A 162 -16.53 23.20 16.12
CA PHE A 162 -15.55 22.13 16.24
C PHE A 162 -14.94 22.08 17.64
N GLN A 163 -14.55 23.24 18.19
CA GLN A 163 -14.00 23.31 19.55
C GLN A 163 -15.06 23.03 20.62
N ALA A 164 -16.34 23.40 20.39
CA ALA A 164 -17.42 23.09 21.31
C ALA A 164 -17.74 21.59 21.38
N ILE A 165 -17.65 20.85 20.28
CA ILE A 165 -17.95 19.41 20.27
C ILE A 165 -16.74 18.53 20.59
N ALA A 166 -15.50 19.00 20.40
CA ALA A 166 -14.28 18.23 20.65
C ALA A 166 -14.12 17.81 22.12
N ALA A 167 -13.29 16.80 22.41
CA ALA A 167 -12.84 16.53 23.77
C ALA A 167 -12.13 17.75 24.37
N LYS A 168 -12.07 17.85 25.70
CA LYS A 168 -11.30 18.88 26.41
C LYS A 168 -10.34 18.24 27.38
N VAL A 169 -9.10 18.74 27.41
CA VAL A 169 -8.08 18.39 28.41
C VAL A 169 -7.58 19.70 29.00
N ASP A 170 -7.60 19.83 30.33
CA ASP A 170 -7.25 21.08 31.02
C ASP A 170 -8.05 22.31 30.52
N LYS A 171 -9.31 22.09 30.10
CA LYS A 171 -10.21 23.07 29.44
C LYS A 171 -9.82 23.46 28.01
N GLU A 172 -8.71 22.98 27.48
CA GLU A 172 -8.32 23.18 26.08
C GLU A 172 -9.03 22.16 25.17
N PRO A 173 -9.65 22.58 24.06
CA PRO A 173 -10.26 21.66 23.11
C PRO A 173 -9.18 20.85 22.38
N CYS A 174 -9.42 19.56 22.21
CA CYS A 174 -8.62 18.67 21.36
C CYS A 174 -8.96 18.90 19.87
N CYS A 175 -8.91 20.17 19.46
CA CYS A 175 -9.17 20.64 18.11
C CYS A 175 -8.52 22.00 17.89
N ASP A 176 -7.67 22.08 16.86
CA ASP A 176 -7.13 23.34 16.34
C ASP A 176 -6.89 23.22 14.83
N TRP A 177 -6.62 24.34 14.17
CA TRP A 177 -6.27 24.35 12.75
C TRP A 177 -4.93 23.66 12.51
N VAL A 178 -4.94 22.59 11.71
CA VAL A 178 -3.75 21.77 11.46
C VAL A 178 -2.83 22.42 10.42
N GLY A 179 -3.40 22.94 9.34
CA GLY A 179 -2.64 23.45 8.21
C GLY A 179 -3.43 23.42 6.90
N GLU A 180 -2.75 23.70 5.80
CA GLU A 180 -3.36 23.83 4.48
C GLU A 180 -3.61 22.49 3.78
N ASN A 181 -4.51 22.49 2.79
CA ASN A 181 -4.76 21.35 1.90
C ASN A 181 -5.06 20.03 2.65
N GLY A 182 -4.30 18.97 2.38
CA GLY A 182 -4.46 17.65 2.98
C GLY A 182 -3.97 17.51 4.43
N ALA A 183 -3.48 18.57 5.07
CA ALA A 183 -2.80 18.48 6.37
C ALA A 183 -3.61 17.77 7.46
N GLY A 184 -4.90 18.10 7.59
CA GLY A 184 -5.78 17.49 8.60
C GLY A 184 -5.93 15.97 8.45
N HIS A 185 -6.17 15.50 7.22
CA HIS A 185 -6.23 14.07 6.92
C HIS A 185 -4.86 13.38 6.98
N PHE A 186 -3.76 14.09 6.69
CA PHE A 186 -2.41 13.55 6.87
C PHE A 186 -2.11 13.30 8.36
N VAL A 187 -2.39 14.26 9.23
CA VAL A 187 -2.23 14.10 10.69
C VAL A 187 -3.10 12.94 11.19
N LYS A 188 -4.33 12.80 10.69
CA LYS A 188 -5.18 11.67 11.04
C LYS A 188 -4.65 10.32 10.57
N MET A 189 -4.05 10.26 9.38
CA MET A 189 -3.39 9.07 8.88
C MET A 189 -2.23 8.67 9.80
N VAL A 190 -1.36 9.62 10.16
CA VAL A 190 -0.24 9.35 11.09
C VAL A 190 -0.73 8.91 12.47
N HIS A 191 -1.78 9.55 13.00
CA HIS A 191 -2.45 9.10 14.23
C HIS A 191 -2.82 7.62 14.16
N ASN A 192 -3.42 7.17 13.06
CA ASN A 192 -3.81 5.77 12.87
C ASN A 192 -2.59 4.84 12.72
N GLY A 193 -1.49 5.31 12.13
CA GLY A 193 -0.23 4.58 12.13
C GLY A 193 0.29 4.35 13.54
N ILE A 194 0.33 5.40 14.37
CA ILE A 194 0.73 5.32 15.79
C ILE A 194 -0.21 4.39 16.56
N GLU A 195 -1.53 4.47 16.33
CA GLU A 195 -2.52 3.56 16.92
C GLU A 195 -2.19 2.09 16.63
N TYR A 196 -1.78 1.76 15.39
CA TYR A 196 -1.38 0.41 15.03
C TYR A 196 -0.13 -0.03 15.78
N GLY A 197 0.86 0.87 15.92
CA GLY A 197 2.08 0.62 16.69
C GLY A 197 1.79 0.33 18.16
N ASP A 198 0.98 1.18 18.81
CA ASP A 198 0.60 1.01 20.21
C ASP A 198 -0.15 -0.31 20.46
N MET A 199 -1.13 -0.63 19.60
CA MET A 199 -1.87 -1.91 19.71
C MET A 199 -0.95 -3.11 19.54
N GLN A 200 0.01 -3.06 18.61
CA GLN A 200 0.94 -4.15 18.37
C GLN A 200 1.90 -4.34 19.55
N LEU A 201 2.43 -3.25 20.12
CA LEU A 201 3.29 -3.32 21.30
C LEU A 201 2.56 -3.91 22.52
N ILE A 202 1.29 -3.53 22.71
CA ILE A 202 0.45 -4.08 23.78
C ILE A 202 0.19 -5.58 23.55
N ALA A 203 -0.05 -5.99 22.30
CA ALA A 203 -0.23 -7.39 21.94
C ALA A 203 1.05 -8.23 22.20
N GLU A 204 2.23 -7.66 21.94
CA GLU A 204 3.52 -8.30 22.23
C GLU A 204 3.75 -8.42 23.74
N ALA A 205 3.44 -7.38 24.52
CA ALA A 205 3.48 -7.45 25.98
C ALA A 205 2.54 -8.54 26.51
N TYR A 206 1.30 -8.62 26.01
CA TYR A 206 0.37 -9.70 26.31
C TYR A 206 0.95 -11.08 25.97
N SER A 207 1.56 -11.25 24.79
CA SER A 207 2.14 -12.53 24.39
C SER A 207 3.29 -12.95 25.29
N LEU A 208 4.14 -12.02 25.73
CA LEU A 208 5.24 -12.33 26.65
C LEU A 208 4.75 -12.65 28.06
N LEU A 209 3.72 -11.96 28.55
CA LEU A 209 3.10 -12.28 29.84
C LEU A 209 2.44 -13.67 29.82
N LYS A 210 1.74 -13.99 28.73
CA LYS A 210 1.03 -15.26 28.56
C LYS A 210 1.98 -16.43 28.28
N ASP A 211 2.83 -16.32 27.25
CA ASP A 211 3.62 -17.45 26.75
C ASP A 211 5.02 -17.49 27.36
N GLY A 212 5.54 -16.35 27.84
CA GLY A 212 6.83 -16.26 28.54
C GLY A 212 6.69 -16.44 30.05
N ALA A 213 5.84 -15.65 30.70
CA ALA A 213 5.66 -15.67 32.16
C ALA A 213 4.55 -16.58 32.68
N ASP A 214 3.82 -17.25 31.78
CA ASP A 214 2.73 -18.18 32.07
C ASP A 214 1.63 -17.58 32.98
N LEU A 215 1.34 -16.28 32.80
CA LEU A 215 0.26 -15.60 33.54
C LEU A 215 -1.13 -15.92 32.97
N THR A 216 -2.10 -16.03 33.86
CA THR A 216 -3.52 -16.12 33.54
C THR A 216 -4.08 -14.78 33.05
N HIS A 217 -5.22 -14.80 32.35
CA HIS A 217 -5.89 -13.56 31.89
C HIS A 217 -6.28 -12.63 33.04
N ASP A 218 -6.67 -13.18 34.19
CA ASP A 218 -7.04 -12.36 35.35
C ASP A 218 -5.80 -11.69 35.96
N GLU A 219 -4.67 -12.40 36.10
CA GLU A 219 -3.38 -11.82 36.52
C GLU A 219 -2.86 -10.77 35.53
N MET A 220 -2.92 -11.05 34.22
CA MET A 220 -2.54 -10.08 33.19
C MET A 220 -3.39 -8.82 33.27
N ALA A 221 -4.70 -8.94 33.53
CA ALA A 221 -5.56 -7.79 33.67
C ALA A 221 -5.18 -6.90 34.87
N GLU A 222 -4.75 -7.51 35.98
CA GLU A 222 -4.21 -6.77 37.14
C GLU A 222 -2.90 -6.06 36.79
N VAL A 223 -2.01 -6.73 36.06
CA VAL A 223 -0.76 -6.13 35.56
C VAL A 223 -1.03 -4.91 34.69
N PHE A 224 -1.91 -5.02 33.68
CA PHE A 224 -2.27 -3.89 32.82
C PHE A 224 -2.99 -2.78 33.60
N ALA A 225 -3.86 -3.12 34.56
CA ALA A 225 -4.52 -2.14 35.42
C ALA A 225 -3.50 -1.37 36.29
N GLU A 226 -2.44 -2.03 36.76
CA GLU A 226 -1.36 -1.38 37.50
C GLU A 226 -0.51 -0.50 36.59
N TRP A 227 -0.17 -0.98 35.39
CA TRP A 227 0.57 -0.17 34.40
C TRP A 227 -0.18 1.11 34.03
N ASN A 228 -1.52 1.07 34.00
CA ASN A 228 -2.36 2.22 33.68
C ASN A 228 -2.32 3.33 34.76
N LYS A 229 -1.83 3.05 35.97
CA LYS A 229 -1.66 4.06 37.03
C LYS A 229 -0.35 4.84 36.90
N GLY A 230 0.55 4.40 36.01
CA GLY A 230 1.90 4.93 35.87
C GLY A 230 2.13 5.66 34.55
N ALA A 231 3.36 5.55 34.02
CA ALA A 231 3.78 6.20 32.78
C ALA A 231 3.04 5.70 31.51
N LEU A 232 2.37 4.54 31.60
CA LEU A 232 1.60 3.95 30.51
C LEU A 232 0.10 4.30 30.55
N ASP A 233 -0.32 5.19 31.45
CA ASP A 233 -1.69 5.72 31.52
C ASP A 233 -2.20 6.14 30.14
N SER A 234 -3.11 5.34 29.61
CA SER A 234 -3.68 5.48 28.28
C SER A 234 -4.95 4.67 28.10
N TYR A 235 -5.80 5.12 27.19
CA TYR A 235 -7.04 4.42 26.87
C TYR A 235 -6.80 2.99 26.38
N LEU A 236 -5.77 2.76 25.56
CA LEU A 236 -5.48 1.42 25.05
C LEU A 236 -5.05 0.43 26.14
N ILE A 237 -4.31 0.89 27.15
CA ILE A 237 -3.93 0.06 28.31
C ILE A 237 -5.14 -0.22 29.20
N GLU A 238 -5.98 0.78 29.43
CA GLU A 238 -7.24 0.66 30.17
C GLU A 238 -8.16 -0.40 29.56
N ILE A 239 -8.51 -0.27 28.28
CA ILE A 239 -9.41 -1.22 27.62
C ILE A 239 -8.78 -2.61 27.53
N THR A 240 -7.46 -2.73 27.44
CA THR A 240 -6.77 -4.03 27.46
C THR A 240 -7.03 -4.75 28.78
N SER A 241 -6.94 -4.03 29.91
CA SER A 241 -7.28 -4.60 31.22
C SER A 241 -8.74 -5.07 31.31
N HIS A 242 -9.68 -4.30 30.74
CA HIS A 242 -11.10 -4.65 30.69
C HIS A 242 -11.38 -5.85 29.78
N ILE A 243 -10.75 -5.90 28.61
CA ILE A 243 -10.86 -7.00 27.64
C ILE A 243 -10.37 -8.31 28.25
N LEU A 244 -9.25 -8.27 28.99
CA LEU A 244 -8.70 -9.45 29.66
C LEU A 244 -9.62 -10.01 30.76
N LYS A 245 -10.38 -9.14 31.44
CA LYS A 245 -11.38 -9.52 32.46
C LYS A 245 -12.72 -9.96 31.88
N PHE A 246 -13.02 -9.60 30.64
CA PHE A 246 -14.34 -9.81 30.07
C PHE A 246 -14.70 -11.29 29.97
N LYS A 247 -15.86 -11.66 30.52
CA LYS A 247 -16.42 -13.00 30.46
C LYS A 247 -17.61 -13.03 29.52
N ASP A 248 -17.71 -14.07 28.70
CA ASP A 248 -18.84 -14.31 27.80
C ASP A 248 -20.09 -14.82 28.56
N GLU A 249 -21.17 -15.11 27.82
CA GLU A 249 -22.41 -15.66 28.37
C GLU A 249 -22.21 -16.99 29.12
N ASN A 250 -21.15 -17.74 28.80
CA ASN A 250 -20.76 -18.98 29.46
C ASN A 250 -19.81 -18.76 30.66
N LYS A 251 -19.61 -17.50 31.08
CA LYS A 251 -18.69 -17.07 32.15
C LYS A 251 -17.22 -17.42 31.88
N LYS A 252 -16.84 -17.64 30.62
CA LYS A 252 -15.44 -17.88 30.22
C LYS A 252 -14.81 -16.60 29.69
N THR A 253 -13.50 -16.44 29.89
CA THR A 253 -12.77 -15.32 29.28
C THR A 253 -12.97 -15.36 27.77
N LEU A 254 -13.47 -14.26 27.18
CA LEU A 254 -13.82 -14.23 25.76
C LEU A 254 -12.59 -14.18 24.85
N LEU A 255 -11.53 -13.46 25.25
CA LEU A 255 -10.36 -13.19 24.41
C LEU A 255 -9.74 -14.44 23.74
N PRO A 256 -9.52 -15.58 24.44
CA PRO A 256 -9.04 -16.81 23.81
C PRO A 256 -9.93 -17.38 22.68
N ASN A 257 -11.21 -17.03 22.63
CA ASN A 257 -12.16 -17.51 21.63
C ASN A 257 -12.21 -16.61 20.38
N ILE A 258 -11.56 -15.45 20.40
CA ILE A 258 -11.51 -14.52 19.27
C ILE A 258 -10.49 -15.04 18.24
N ARG A 259 -10.91 -15.10 16.96
CA ARG A 259 -10.00 -15.48 15.87
C ARG A 259 -8.87 -14.46 15.73
N ASP A 260 -7.62 -14.93 15.80
CA ASP A 260 -6.38 -14.15 15.69
C ASP A 260 -6.06 -13.74 14.23
N ALA A 261 -7.01 -13.05 13.58
CA ALA A 261 -6.86 -12.51 12.23
C ALA A 261 -7.28 -11.02 12.23
N ALA A 262 -6.30 -10.14 12.40
CA ALA A 262 -6.54 -8.70 12.58
C ALA A 262 -6.94 -8.02 11.26
N GLY A 263 -8.15 -7.45 11.24
CA GLY A 263 -8.60 -6.61 10.13
C GLY A 263 -7.85 -5.27 10.05
N GLN A 264 -7.89 -4.64 8.88
CA GLN A 264 -7.42 -3.27 8.67
C GLN A 264 -8.24 -2.56 7.59
N LYS A 265 -8.45 -1.25 7.77
CA LYS A 265 -9.23 -0.40 6.83
C LYS A 265 -8.36 0.44 5.88
N GLY A 266 -7.04 0.19 5.83
CA GLY A 266 -6.09 0.81 4.90
C GLY A 266 -5.28 2.00 5.46
N THR A 267 -5.79 2.76 6.43
CA THR A 267 -5.12 3.97 6.95
C THR A 267 -3.74 3.72 7.57
N GLY A 268 -3.57 2.63 8.34
CA GLY A 268 -2.25 2.24 8.85
C GLY A 268 -1.26 1.91 7.72
N LYS A 269 -1.74 1.21 6.67
CA LYS A 269 -0.93 0.88 5.47
C LYS A 269 -0.48 2.15 4.73
N TRP A 270 -1.35 3.15 4.58
CA TRP A 270 -0.98 4.42 3.96
C TRP A 270 0.17 5.11 4.69
N THR A 271 0.16 5.11 6.02
CA THR A 271 1.26 5.70 6.81
C THR A 271 2.61 5.05 6.48
N GLY A 272 2.65 3.71 6.41
CA GLY A 272 3.86 2.97 6.02
C GLY A 272 4.31 3.26 4.58
N ILE A 273 3.38 3.31 3.63
CA ILE A 273 3.68 3.63 2.22
C ILE A 273 4.25 5.05 2.10
N VAL A 274 3.63 6.01 2.78
CA VAL A 274 4.05 7.42 2.74
C VAL A 274 5.44 7.58 3.35
N ALA A 275 5.75 6.87 4.44
CA ALA A 275 7.08 6.86 5.01
C ALA A 275 8.13 6.33 4.02
N LEU A 276 7.83 5.26 3.28
CA LEU A 276 8.69 4.76 2.21
C LEU A 276 8.88 5.78 1.09
N ASN A 277 7.80 6.43 0.66
CA ASN A 277 7.85 7.45 -0.40
C ASN A 277 8.73 8.65 -0.02
N TYR A 278 8.76 9.03 1.27
CA TYR A 278 9.55 10.17 1.75
C TYR A 278 10.87 9.79 2.42
N GLY A 279 11.27 8.51 2.35
CA GLY A 279 12.53 8.05 2.93
C GLY A 279 12.61 8.18 4.46
N VAL A 280 11.48 8.12 5.17
CA VAL A 280 11.43 8.21 6.63
C VAL A 280 11.45 6.80 7.24
N PRO A 281 12.36 6.50 8.18
CA PRO A 281 12.49 5.18 8.80
C PRO A 281 11.37 4.89 9.82
N LEU A 282 10.14 4.73 9.35
CA LEU A 282 8.95 4.44 10.16
C LEU A 282 8.80 2.94 10.46
N THR A 283 9.84 2.35 11.06
CA THR A 283 10.00 0.90 11.13
C THR A 283 8.95 0.22 12.01
N LEU A 284 8.58 0.80 13.16
CA LEU A 284 7.65 0.18 14.11
C LEU A 284 6.24 0.09 13.53
N ILE A 285 5.75 1.18 12.94
CA ILE A 285 4.42 1.20 12.31
C ILE A 285 4.40 0.27 11.08
N GLY A 286 5.50 0.21 10.33
CA GLY A 286 5.67 -0.77 9.24
C GLY A 286 5.50 -2.21 9.72
N GLU A 287 6.22 -2.59 10.78
CA GLU A 287 6.09 -3.92 11.40
C GLU A 287 4.69 -4.17 11.98
N ALA A 288 4.04 -3.16 12.57
CA ALA A 288 2.67 -3.30 13.05
C ALA A 288 1.67 -3.58 11.92
N VAL A 289 1.89 -3.03 10.71
CA VAL A 289 1.10 -3.38 9.52
C VAL A 289 1.41 -4.81 9.07
N PHE A 290 2.68 -5.20 9.00
CA PHE A 290 3.06 -6.56 8.59
C PHE A 290 2.60 -7.64 9.57
N ALA A 291 2.59 -7.37 10.87
CA ALA A 291 2.06 -8.26 11.89
C ALA A 291 0.56 -8.56 11.67
N ARG A 292 -0.23 -7.56 11.24
CA ARG A 292 -1.63 -7.79 10.85
C ARG A 292 -1.75 -8.66 9.59
N CYS A 293 -0.91 -8.40 8.58
CA CYS A 293 -0.84 -9.24 7.38
C CYS A 293 -0.51 -10.70 7.75
N LEU A 294 0.50 -10.92 8.61
CA LEU A 294 0.89 -12.24 9.11
C LEU A 294 -0.25 -12.93 9.86
N SER A 295 -1.00 -12.19 10.70
CA SER A 295 -2.15 -12.75 11.41
C SER A 295 -3.26 -13.23 10.47
N SER A 296 -3.42 -12.58 9.30
CA SER A 296 -4.42 -12.94 8.29
C SER A 296 -4.11 -14.26 7.59
N LEU A 297 -2.84 -14.68 7.55
CA LEU A 297 -2.39 -15.99 7.04
C LEU A 297 -2.70 -17.13 8.03
N LYS A 298 -3.89 -17.14 8.64
CA LYS A 298 -4.22 -18.04 9.76
C LYS A 298 -4.07 -19.51 9.41
N ASP A 299 -4.62 -19.93 8.27
CA ASP A 299 -4.64 -21.34 7.88
C ASP A 299 -3.23 -21.82 7.52
N GLU A 300 -2.43 -20.96 6.86
CA GLU A 300 -1.02 -21.21 6.59
C GLU A 300 -0.20 -21.30 7.89
N ARG A 301 -0.42 -20.43 8.87
CA ARG A 301 0.25 -20.51 10.18
C ARG A 301 -0.10 -21.79 10.93
N VAL A 302 -1.37 -22.23 10.86
CA VAL A 302 -1.79 -23.52 11.45
C VAL A 302 -1.09 -24.69 10.77
N ALA A 303 -0.97 -24.69 9.45
CA ALA A 303 -0.22 -25.71 8.71
C ALA A 303 1.28 -25.67 9.07
N ALA A 304 1.89 -24.49 9.07
CA ALA A 304 3.29 -24.27 9.39
C ALA A 304 3.65 -24.72 10.82
N SER A 305 2.77 -24.48 11.80
CA SER A 305 2.99 -24.88 13.20
C SER A 305 3.18 -26.39 13.43
N LYS A 306 2.77 -27.22 12.47
CA LYS A 306 2.92 -28.68 12.53
C LYS A 306 4.26 -29.18 12.00
N VAL A 307 5.00 -28.34 11.28
CA VAL A 307 6.21 -28.76 10.55
C VAL A 307 7.43 -27.90 10.86
N LEU A 308 7.26 -26.64 11.25
CA LEU A 308 8.36 -25.75 11.63
C LEU A 308 8.68 -25.94 13.12
N PRO A 309 9.92 -26.30 13.49
CA PRO A 309 10.31 -26.39 14.88
C PRO A 309 10.46 -25.00 15.51
N GLY A 310 10.18 -24.90 16.81
CA GLY A 310 10.52 -23.77 17.66
C GLY A 310 11.56 -24.16 18.72
N PRO A 311 12.08 -23.18 19.49
CA PRO A 311 12.95 -23.50 20.61
C PRO A 311 12.18 -24.27 21.71
N ASN A 312 12.91 -25.05 22.51
CA ASN A 312 12.41 -25.62 23.77
C ASN A 312 13.17 -24.97 24.95
N PRO A 313 12.81 -23.73 25.30
CA PRO A 313 13.61 -22.91 26.22
C PRO A 313 13.44 -23.32 27.69
N ASP A 314 14.51 -23.20 28.47
CA ASP A 314 14.40 -23.08 29.94
C ASP A 314 13.81 -21.70 30.28
N LYS A 315 12.48 -21.62 30.33
CA LYS A 315 11.77 -20.36 30.60
C LYS A 315 12.22 -19.71 31.91
N ALA A 316 12.38 -20.51 32.97
CA ALA A 316 12.75 -20.01 34.28
C ALA A 316 14.16 -19.39 34.27
N GLY A 317 15.11 -20.03 33.58
CA GLY A 317 16.45 -19.48 33.38
C GLY A 317 16.48 -18.20 32.54
N ILE A 318 15.57 -18.06 31.57
CA ILE A 318 15.52 -16.88 30.67
C ILE A 318 14.83 -15.68 31.33
N ILE A 319 13.66 -15.89 31.96
CA ILE A 319 12.85 -14.78 32.50
C ILE A 319 13.22 -14.45 33.96
N GLY A 320 13.78 -15.40 34.70
CA GLY A 320 14.04 -15.26 36.13
C GLY A 320 12.76 -15.11 36.95
N ASP A 321 12.72 -14.10 37.82
CA ASP A 321 11.54 -13.78 38.62
C ASP A 321 10.41 -13.19 37.76
N ARG A 322 9.21 -13.79 37.85
CA ARG A 322 8.05 -13.39 37.03
C ARG A 322 7.63 -11.94 37.27
N LYS A 323 7.71 -11.44 38.51
CA LYS A 323 7.30 -10.07 38.84
C LYS A 323 8.31 -9.06 38.30
N ALA A 324 9.60 -9.34 38.44
CA ALA A 324 10.68 -8.56 37.82
C ALA A 324 10.56 -8.55 36.29
N PHE A 325 10.24 -9.69 35.68
CA PHE A 325 10.03 -9.77 34.24
C PHE A 325 8.83 -8.94 33.76
N CYS A 326 7.72 -8.90 34.52
CA CYS A 326 6.60 -8.00 34.23
C CYS A 326 7.04 -6.53 34.21
N GLU A 327 7.87 -6.11 35.15
CA GLU A 327 8.42 -4.75 35.16
C GLU A 327 9.37 -4.49 33.98
N HIS A 328 10.16 -5.49 33.58
CA HIS A 328 10.97 -5.39 32.38
C HIS A 328 10.11 -5.19 31.12
N ILE A 329 9.02 -5.97 30.97
CA ILE A 329 8.05 -5.81 29.86
C ILE A 329 7.44 -4.41 29.88
N ARG A 330 7.03 -3.91 31.04
CA ARG A 330 6.46 -2.56 31.18
C ARG A 330 7.42 -1.49 30.66
N LYS A 331 8.69 -1.57 31.03
CA LYS A 331 9.74 -0.63 30.59
C LYS A 331 10.06 -0.77 29.10
N ALA A 332 10.11 -2.00 28.58
CA ALA A 332 10.29 -2.27 27.15
C ALA A 332 9.14 -1.69 26.31
N LEU A 333 7.90 -1.85 26.80
CA LEU A 333 6.70 -1.28 26.22
C LEU A 333 6.76 0.25 26.18
N TYR A 334 7.13 0.87 27.29
CA TYR A 334 7.26 2.32 27.36
C TYR A 334 8.35 2.87 26.44
N ALA A 335 9.54 2.27 26.43
CA ALA A 335 10.64 2.67 25.54
C ALA A 335 10.25 2.54 24.06
N SER A 336 9.63 1.43 23.69
CA SER A 336 9.22 1.17 22.30
C SER A 336 8.09 2.10 21.85
N LYS A 337 7.17 2.45 22.76
CA LYS A 337 6.16 3.47 22.51
C LYS A 337 6.80 4.83 22.22
N ILE A 338 7.83 5.24 22.98
CA ILE A 338 8.58 6.47 22.69
C ILE A 338 9.15 6.45 21.27
N ILE A 339 9.72 5.34 20.83
CA ILE A 339 10.23 5.19 19.46
C ILE A 339 9.13 5.33 18.41
N SER A 340 7.98 4.68 18.59
CA SER A 340 6.84 4.78 17.67
C SER A 340 6.43 6.24 17.44
N TYR A 341 6.29 7.00 18.52
CA TYR A 341 5.93 8.42 18.44
C TYR A 341 7.06 9.26 17.86
N ALA A 342 8.32 9.03 18.23
CA ALA A 342 9.46 9.71 17.63
C ALA A 342 9.47 9.55 16.10
N GLN A 343 9.27 8.32 15.61
CA GLN A 343 9.17 8.03 14.17
C GLN A 343 7.94 8.71 13.53
N GLY A 344 6.78 8.69 14.20
CA GLY A 344 5.57 9.38 13.73
C GLY A 344 5.75 10.89 13.57
N PHE A 345 6.41 11.54 14.54
CA PHE A 345 6.73 12.97 14.47
C PHE A 345 7.84 13.29 13.46
N MET A 346 8.79 12.36 13.21
CA MET A 346 9.72 12.50 12.08
C MET A 346 8.98 12.52 10.75
N LEU A 347 7.95 11.67 10.57
CA LEU A 347 7.14 11.67 9.36
C LEU A 347 6.34 12.97 9.19
N LEU A 348 5.78 13.50 10.28
CA LEU A 348 5.12 14.82 10.26
C LEU A 348 6.10 15.94 9.92
N ALA A 349 7.32 15.90 10.45
CA ALA A 349 8.35 16.89 10.16
C ALA A 349 8.76 16.87 8.68
N GLU A 350 8.95 15.69 8.11
CA GLU A 350 9.28 15.55 6.70
C GLU A 350 8.14 15.98 5.78
N ALA A 351 6.89 15.62 6.12
CA ALA A 351 5.71 16.12 5.41
C ALA A 351 5.61 17.65 5.49
N ASN A 352 5.88 18.25 6.65
CA ASN A 352 5.90 19.70 6.80
C ASN A 352 6.99 20.35 5.91
N ARG A 353 8.17 19.72 5.79
CA ARG A 353 9.25 20.19 4.93
C ARG A 353 8.87 20.15 3.44
N ILE A 354 8.26 19.05 3.00
CA ILE A 354 7.87 18.83 1.60
C ILE A 354 6.69 19.73 1.22
N PHE A 355 5.65 19.78 2.04
CA PHE A 355 4.39 20.43 1.69
C PHE A 355 4.24 21.86 2.21
N LYS A 356 5.13 22.32 3.09
CA LYS A 356 5.12 23.66 3.69
C LYS A 356 3.80 24.01 4.38
N TRP A 357 3.17 23.02 5.03
CA TRP A 357 1.89 23.20 5.71
C TRP A 357 1.96 24.02 7.01
N ASN A 358 3.17 24.39 7.46
CA ASN A 358 3.41 25.11 8.71
C ASN A 358 2.79 24.41 9.93
N LEU A 359 2.98 23.09 10.01
CA LEU A 359 2.43 22.26 11.09
C LEU A 359 2.95 22.69 12.46
N ASN A 360 2.03 22.81 13.43
CA ASN A 360 2.36 22.99 14.83
C ASN A 360 2.34 21.64 15.56
N PHE A 361 3.52 21.09 15.85
CA PHE A 361 3.64 19.77 16.50
C PHE A 361 3.11 19.75 17.94
N GLY A 362 3.21 20.87 18.66
CA GLY A 362 2.60 21.02 20.00
C GLY A 362 1.07 20.97 19.93
N ALA A 363 0.47 21.66 18.96
CA ALA A 363 -0.98 21.62 18.72
C ALA A 363 -1.45 20.23 18.27
N ILE A 364 -0.68 19.55 17.42
CA ILE A 364 -0.96 18.15 17.03
C ILE A 364 -0.94 17.22 18.26
N ALA A 365 0.08 17.35 19.11
CA ALA A 365 0.14 16.60 20.36
C ALA A 365 -1.06 16.89 21.25
N LEU A 366 -1.46 18.17 21.40
CA LEU A 366 -2.67 18.59 22.13
C LEU A 366 -3.94 17.93 21.57
N MET A 367 -4.14 17.96 20.25
CA MET A 367 -5.29 17.33 19.60
C MET A 367 -5.38 15.83 19.89
N TRP A 368 -4.24 15.16 20.14
CA TRP A 368 -4.20 13.75 20.48
C TRP A 368 -4.32 13.48 21.99
N ARG A 369 -4.19 14.48 22.88
CA ARG A 369 -4.24 14.28 24.35
C ARG A 369 -5.58 13.72 24.85
N GLY A 370 -6.67 14.01 24.14
CA GLY A 370 -8.02 13.60 24.51
C GLY A 370 -8.89 13.29 23.29
N GLY A 371 -9.99 12.60 23.51
CA GLY A 371 -10.98 12.25 22.48
C GLY A 371 -10.54 11.17 21.49
N CYS A 372 -9.28 11.11 21.09
CA CYS A 372 -8.77 10.11 20.15
C CYS A 372 -8.48 8.74 20.81
N ILE A 373 -8.14 7.72 20.00
CA ILE A 373 -7.85 6.36 20.51
C ILE A 373 -6.49 6.31 21.23
N ILE A 374 -5.49 7.03 20.73
CA ILE A 374 -4.13 7.04 21.30
C ILE A 374 -3.97 8.00 22.51
N ARG A 375 -5.09 8.52 23.03
CA ARG A 375 -5.11 9.46 24.15
C ARG A 375 -4.40 8.86 25.37
N SER A 376 -3.52 9.65 25.96
CA SER A 376 -2.62 9.21 27.03
C SER A 376 -1.98 10.39 27.74
N ARG A 377 -1.56 10.18 29.00
CA ARG A 377 -0.74 11.16 29.73
C ARG A 377 0.56 11.47 28.97
N PHE A 378 1.09 10.48 28.26
CA PHE A 378 2.29 10.55 27.43
C PHE A 378 2.28 11.71 26.42
N LEU A 379 1.14 12.01 25.81
CA LEU A 379 0.99 13.10 24.85
C LEU A 379 1.10 14.49 25.48
N GLY A 380 0.85 14.62 26.78
CA GLY A 380 1.14 15.85 27.53
C GLY A 380 2.63 16.16 27.57
N GLU A 381 3.48 15.15 27.70
CA GLU A 381 4.94 15.31 27.71
C GLU A 381 5.48 15.65 26.32
N ILE A 382 4.89 15.08 25.25
CA ILE A 382 5.20 15.47 23.87
C ILE A 382 4.85 16.94 23.62
N LYS A 383 3.67 17.38 24.07
CA LYS A 383 3.27 18.79 23.95
C LYS A 383 4.29 19.69 24.65
N LYS A 384 4.66 19.39 25.90
CA LYS A 384 5.66 20.16 26.66
C LYS A 384 7.01 20.22 25.93
N ALA A 385 7.47 19.12 25.36
CA ALA A 385 8.74 19.09 24.61
C ALA A 385 8.72 20.08 23.42
N PHE A 386 7.62 20.11 22.65
CA PHE A 386 7.48 21.06 21.54
C PHE A 386 7.13 22.49 21.98
N ASP A 387 6.47 22.69 23.12
CA ASP A 387 6.26 24.03 23.70
C ASP A 387 7.62 24.64 24.12
N MET A 388 8.51 23.85 24.71
CA MET A 388 9.86 24.28 25.10
C MET A 388 10.78 24.49 23.89
N ASN A 389 10.70 23.62 22.90
CA ASN A 389 11.47 23.73 21.66
C ASN A 389 10.62 23.38 20.43
N PRO A 390 9.99 24.38 19.78
CA PRO A 390 9.18 24.16 18.59
C PRO A 390 9.98 23.62 17.39
N ARG A 391 11.32 23.73 17.42
CA ARG A 391 12.24 23.24 16.39
C ARG A 391 12.98 21.98 16.80
N LEU A 392 12.43 21.21 17.74
CA LEU A 392 13.01 19.94 18.16
C LEU A 392 13.12 18.98 16.97
N ASN A 393 14.35 18.58 16.64
CA ASN A 393 14.62 17.70 15.49
C ASN A 393 14.02 16.29 15.67
N ASN A 394 14.06 15.77 16.90
CA ASN A 394 13.55 14.45 17.24
C ASN A 394 13.15 14.41 18.72
N LEU A 395 12.04 13.74 19.04
CA LEU A 395 11.57 13.58 20.42
C LEU A 395 12.62 12.95 21.34
N LEU A 396 13.49 12.08 20.82
CA LEU A 396 14.55 11.44 21.60
C LEU A 396 15.64 12.41 22.11
N MET A 397 15.67 13.63 21.58
CA MET A 397 16.62 14.67 22.01
C MET A 397 16.08 15.56 23.13
N ASP A 398 14.81 15.41 23.49
CA ASP A 398 14.24 16.10 24.65
C ASP A 398 14.61 15.38 25.97
N ASN A 399 14.83 16.17 27.03
CA ASN A 399 15.34 15.69 28.30
C ASN A 399 14.42 14.66 28.98
N PHE A 400 13.10 14.80 28.86
CA PHE A 400 12.17 13.86 29.47
C PHE A 400 12.29 12.48 28.80
N PHE A 401 12.26 12.43 27.47
CA PHE A 401 12.35 11.18 26.73
C PHE A 401 13.73 10.55 26.82
N LEU A 402 14.80 11.35 26.85
CA LEU A 402 16.16 10.87 27.06
C LEU A 402 16.31 10.16 28.42
N ASN A 403 15.78 10.75 29.49
CA ASN A 403 15.79 10.13 30.82
C ASN A 403 14.94 8.85 30.86
N ALA A 404 13.74 8.87 30.28
CA ALA A 404 12.88 7.69 30.18
C ALA A 404 13.57 6.53 29.46
N ILE A 405 14.23 6.79 28.33
CA ILE A 405 14.99 5.76 27.59
C ILE A 405 16.17 5.25 28.41
N LYS A 406 16.91 6.13 29.11
CA LYS A 406 18.02 5.75 29.98
C LYS A 406 17.58 4.77 31.07
N GLU A 407 16.40 4.98 31.67
CA GLU A 407 15.83 4.12 32.71
C GLU A 407 15.26 2.80 32.18
N CYS A 408 14.91 2.74 30.90
CA CYS A 408 14.23 1.58 30.29
C CYS A 408 15.14 0.69 29.44
N GLN A 409 16.24 1.21 28.88
CA GLN A 409 16.99 0.51 27.83
C GLN A 409 17.55 -0.86 28.26
N GLU A 410 17.91 -1.06 29.53
CA GLU A 410 18.39 -2.36 30.02
C GLU A 410 17.25 -3.39 30.03
N SER A 411 16.12 -3.03 30.63
CA SER A 411 14.91 -3.85 30.65
C SER A 411 14.40 -4.16 29.24
N TRP A 412 14.50 -3.18 28.35
CA TRP A 412 14.13 -3.34 26.96
C TRP A 412 14.97 -4.40 26.25
N ARG A 413 16.30 -4.37 26.45
CA ARG A 413 17.21 -5.40 25.90
C ARG A 413 16.93 -6.78 26.47
N ILE A 414 16.68 -6.88 27.78
CA ILE A 414 16.29 -8.13 28.44
C ILE A 414 15.04 -8.71 27.78
N VAL A 415 14.00 -7.90 27.58
CA VAL A 415 12.73 -8.33 26.97
C VAL A 415 12.90 -8.75 25.52
N SER A 416 13.64 -7.96 24.71
CA SER A 416 13.90 -8.32 23.32
C SER A 416 14.70 -9.62 23.20
N ALA A 417 15.71 -9.81 24.04
CA ALA A 417 16.48 -11.06 24.07
C ALA A 417 15.63 -12.24 24.55
N ALA A 418 14.82 -12.05 25.60
CA ALA A 418 13.93 -13.08 26.11
C ALA A 418 12.90 -13.49 25.05
N GLY A 419 12.28 -12.56 24.33
CA GLY A 419 11.35 -12.87 23.23
C GLY A 419 11.99 -13.78 22.18
N ILE A 420 13.22 -13.46 21.76
CA ILE A 420 13.99 -14.27 20.79
C ILE A 420 14.27 -15.68 21.35
N LEU A 421 14.81 -15.78 22.57
CA LEU A 421 15.17 -17.06 23.19
C LEU A 421 13.95 -17.94 23.47
N LEU A 422 12.82 -17.33 23.81
CA LEU A 422 11.56 -18.02 24.07
C LEU A 422 10.82 -18.43 22.79
N GLY A 423 11.19 -17.88 21.62
CA GLY A 423 10.45 -18.05 20.39
C GLY A 423 9.11 -17.29 20.36
N VAL A 424 8.99 -16.22 21.15
CA VAL A 424 7.81 -15.34 21.17
C VAL A 424 8.04 -14.18 20.19
N SER A 425 7.17 -14.06 19.19
CA SER A 425 7.28 -13.04 18.14
C SER A 425 7.11 -11.63 18.72
N THR A 426 8.14 -10.79 18.59
CA THR A 426 8.17 -9.41 19.12
C THR A 426 8.67 -8.40 18.07
N PRO A 427 8.04 -8.31 16.89
CA PRO A 427 8.54 -7.48 15.80
C PRO A 427 8.60 -5.98 16.15
N ALA A 428 7.60 -5.45 16.87
CA ALA A 428 7.57 -4.05 17.26
C ALA A 428 8.60 -3.71 18.35
N PHE A 429 8.80 -4.56 19.37
CA PHE A 429 9.89 -4.35 20.34
C PHE A 429 11.27 -4.44 19.68
N SER A 430 11.46 -5.42 18.79
CA SER A 430 12.75 -5.68 18.13
C SER A 430 13.13 -4.53 17.20
N THR A 431 12.21 -4.08 16.35
CA THR A 431 12.49 -3.01 15.39
C THR A 431 12.66 -1.65 16.07
N ALA A 432 11.97 -1.40 17.17
CA ALA A 432 12.16 -0.18 17.93
C ALA A 432 13.56 -0.12 18.57
N LEU A 433 14.05 -1.25 19.10
CA LEU A 433 15.40 -1.32 19.68
C LEU A 433 16.47 -1.18 18.60
N ALA A 434 16.27 -1.85 17.46
CA ALA A 434 17.15 -1.72 16.29
C ALA A 434 17.20 -0.28 15.78
N PHE A 435 16.06 0.41 15.69
CA PHE A 435 16.00 1.82 15.32
C PHE A 435 16.76 2.69 16.34
N TYR A 436 16.54 2.50 17.64
CA TYR A 436 17.23 3.29 18.67
C TYR A 436 18.74 3.11 18.61
N ASP A 437 19.23 1.87 18.53
CA ASP A 437 20.65 1.57 18.41
C ASP A 437 21.25 2.09 17.09
N GLY A 438 20.48 2.04 16.00
CA GLY A 438 20.87 2.63 14.72
C GLY A 438 20.96 4.15 14.76
N PHE A 439 19.95 4.81 15.33
CA PHE A 439 19.84 6.28 15.38
C PHE A 439 20.91 6.93 16.27
N ARG A 440 21.29 6.27 17.37
CA ARG A 440 22.36 6.78 18.27
C ARG A 440 23.77 6.46 17.78
N CYS A 441 23.93 5.67 16.72
CA CYS A 441 25.24 5.27 16.22
C CYS A 441 25.83 6.33 15.29
N LYS A 442 27.04 6.82 15.61
CA LYS A 442 27.74 7.81 14.78
C LYS A 442 28.10 7.28 13.38
N VAL A 443 28.42 5.99 13.27
CA VAL A 443 28.83 5.34 12.02
C VAL A 443 28.12 4.01 11.88
N LEU A 444 27.22 3.93 10.89
CA LEU A 444 26.51 2.70 10.53
C LEU A 444 27.27 1.90 9.47
N PRO A 445 27.01 0.59 9.33
CA PRO A 445 27.61 -0.25 8.29
C PRO A 445 27.16 0.10 6.85
N ALA A 446 26.45 1.21 6.65
CA ALA A 446 26.02 1.67 5.34
C ALA A 446 27.19 2.05 4.42
N ASN A 447 28.39 2.28 4.96
CA ASN A 447 29.62 2.43 4.18
C ASN A 447 29.93 1.19 3.33
N LEU A 448 29.68 -0.02 3.85
CA LEU A 448 29.86 -1.26 3.08
C LEU A 448 28.81 -1.37 1.96
N ILE A 449 27.58 -0.94 2.22
CA ILE A 449 26.53 -0.88 1.18
C ILE A 449 26.95 0.08 0.06
N GLN A 450 27.50 1.25 0.39
CA GLN A 450 28.03 2.18 -0.61
C GLN A 450 29.18 1.56 -1.41
N ALA A 451 30.14 0.91 -0.74
CA ALA A 451 31.24 0.21 -1.41
C ALA A 451 30.74 -0.90 -2.34
N GLN A 452 29.74 -1.69 -1.92
CA GLN A 452 29.13 -2.73 -2.77
C GLN A 452 28.47 -2.12 -4.01
N ARG A 453 27.67 -1.06 -3.84
CA ARG A 453 27.00 -0.36 -4.94
C ARG A 453 28.00 0.23 -5.94
N ASP A 454 29.09 0.81 -5.45
CA ASP A 454 30.16 1.31 -6.30
C ASP A 454 30.92 0.16 -6.99
N TYR A 455 31.15 -0.94 -6.30
CA TYR A 455 31.83 -2.13 -6.83
C TYR A 455 31.12 -2.72 -8.05
N PHE A 456 29.84 -3.07 -7.93
CA PHE A 456 29.14 -3.77 -9.02
C PHE A 456 28.50 -2.82 -10.04
N GLY A 457 28.32 -1.55 -9.70
CA GLY A 457 27.46 -0.63 -10.46
C GLY A 457 28.00 0.77 -10.66
N ALA A 458 29.24 1.06 -10.24
CA ALA A 458 29.85 2.40 -10.34
C ALA A 458 28.95 3.53 -9.78
N HIS A 459 28.16 3.22 -8.75
CA HIS A 459 27.19 4.14 -8.16
C HIS A 459 27.79 5.26 -7.32
N MET A 460 29.13 5.31 -7.23
CA MET A 460 29.91 6.29 -6.47
C MET A 460 29.62 6.26 -4.96
N TYR A 461 30.47 6.93 -4.19
CA TYR A 461 30.31 7.14 -2.75
C TYR A 461 31.02 8.41 -2.28
N GLU A 462 30.72 8.86 -1.07
CA GLU A 462 31.39 10.02 -0.44
C GLU A 462 32.36 9.56 0.65
N LEU A 463 33.42 10.34 0.87
CA LEU A 463 34.31 10.15 2.03
C LEU A 463 33.83 10.97 3.23
N MET A 464 34.06 10.45 4.43
CA MET A 464 33.67 11.10 5.69
C MET A 464 34.30 12.49 5.89
N ASP A 465 35.52 12.70 5.40
CA ASP A 465 36.26 13.96 5.50
C ASP A 465 35.97 14.92 4.33
N LYS A 466 35.23 14.46 3.31
CA LYS A 466 34.91 15.24 2.09
C LYS A 466 33.45 15.04 1.65
N PRO A 467 32.47 15.33 2.51
CA PRO A 467 31.05 15.27 2.13
C PRO A 467 30.77 16.23 0.96
N GLY A 468 29.84 15.85 0.08
CA GLY A 468 29.49 16.54 -1.17
C GLY A 468 30.35 16.15 -2.37
N THR A 469 31.42 15.37 -2.19
CA THR A 469 32.26 14.89 -3.30
C THR A 469 32.10 13.39 -3.50
N PHE A 470 31.61 13.00 -4.66
CA PHE A 470 31.39 11.61 -5.04
C PHE A 470 32.60 11.03 -5.78
N LEU A 471 32.98 9.82 -5.38
CA LEU A 471 34.14 9.09 -5.89
C LEU A 471 33.67 7.74 -6.43
N HIS A 472 34.21 7.34 -7.58
CA HIS A 472 34.19 5.95 -8.03
C HIS A 472 35.56 5.32 -7.77
N THR A 473 35.60 4.09 -7.29
CA THR A 473 36.83 3.29 -7.17
C THR A 473 36.83 2.16 -8.18
N ASN A 474 37.94 1.98 -8.91
CA ASN A 474 38.11 0.79 -9.73
C ASN A 474 38.49 -0.40 -8.85
N TRP A 475 37.47 -1.07 -8.29
CA TRP A 475 37.66 -2.16 -7.33
C TRP A 475 38.28 -3.42 -7.93
N THR A 476 38.08 -3.68 -9.22
CA THR A 476 38.54 -4.91 -9.89
C THR A 476 39.90 -4.76 -10.58
N GLY A 477 40.41 -3.53 -10.70
CA GLY A 477 41.57 -3.20 -11.53
C GLY A 477 41.31 -3.30 -13.05
N THR A 478 40.09 -3.67 -13.45
CA THR A 478 39.68 -3.91 -14.84
C THR A 478 38.40 -3.14 -15.22
N GLY A 479 37.75 -2.48 -14.27
CA GLY A 479 36.64 -1.57 -14.52
C GLY A 479 37.12 -0.27 -15.19
N GLY A 480 36.23 0.38 -15.97
CA GLY A 480 36.53 1.66 -16.61
C GLY A 480 36.91 2.74 -15.58
N SER A 481 37.87 3.60 -15.93
CA SER A 481 38.25 4.75 -15.11
C SER A 481 37.27 5.90 -15.34
N GLU A 482 36.12 5.88 -14.67
CA GLU A 482 35.33 7.10 -14.53
C GLU A 482 36.03 7.99 -13.49
N GLY A 483 36.63 9.07 -13.98
CA GLY A 483 37.37 10.04 -13.16
C GLY A 483 36.47 10.76 -12.16
N LEU A 484 37.09 11.48 -11.22
CA LEU A 484 36.42 12.32 -10.22
C LEU A 484 35.35 13.22 -10.86
N VAL A 485 34.07 12.92 -10.63
CA VAL A 485 32.97 13.81 -10.98
C VAL A 485 32.65 14.64 -9.74
N LYS A 486 32.98 15.94 -9.76
CA LYS A 486 32.28 16.88 -8.88
C LYS A 486 30.83 16.90 -9.38
N ALA A 487 29.92 16.34 -8.60
CA ALA A 487 28.51 16.51 -8.88
C ALA A 487 28.25 18.02 -9.02
N SER A 488 27.75 18.42 -10.20
CA SER A 488 27.09 19.72 -10.29
C SER A 488 25.91 19.70 -9.30
N GLU A 489 25.49 20.86 -8.79
CA GLU A 489 24.39 20.94 -7.82
C GLU A 489 23.11 20.21 -8.28
N GLU A 490 22.95 19.98 -9.59
CA GLU A 490 21.86 19.19 -10.19
C GLU A 490 21.97 17.66 -10.02
N GLU A 491 23.17 17.04 -9.98
CA GLU A 491 23.33 15.58 -9.83
C GLU A 491 23.35 15.15 -8.36
N ALA A 492 23.90 15.98 -7.47
CA ALA A 492 23.82 15.75 -6.02
C ALA A 492 22.37 15.81 -5.51
N ALA A 493 21.51 16.59 -6.20
CA ALA A 493 20.09 16.59 -5.93
C ALA A 493 19.44 15.24 -6.27
N VAL A 494 19.90 14.48 -7.26
CA VAL A 494 19.29 13.19 -7.65
C VAL A 494 19.67 12.05 -6.70
N SER A 495 20.88 12.08 -6.11
CA SER A 495 21.33 11.07 -5.14
C SER A 495 20.95 11.38 -3.69
N GLY A 496 20.83 12.67 -3.33
CA GLY A 496 20.34 13.13 -2.01
C GLY A 496 18.84 13.42 -1.95
N SER A 497 18.14 13.38 -3.09
CA SER A 497 16.72 13.67 -3.18
C SER A 497 16.11 13.09 -4.47
N LEU A 498 15.37 11.99 -4.33
CA LEU A 498 14.25 11.69 -5.25
C LEU A 498 13.09 12.70 -5.02
N ASN A 499 13.41 13.99 -4.84
CA ASN A 499 12.51 15.10 -4.53
C ASN A 499 12.69 16.21 -5.57
N CYS A 500 12.24 15.97 -6.80
CA CYS A 500 11.93 17.02 -7.77
C CYS A 500 10.67 16.63 -8.54
N ILE A 501 9.49 16.84 -7.95
CA ILE A 501 8.28 17.13 -8.73
C ILE A 501 8.26 18.65 -8.89
N GLY A 502 9.01 19.15 -9.87
CA GLY A 502 8.94 20.55 -10.28
C GLY A 502 7.66 20.77 -11.10
N ARG A 503 6.77 21.63 -10.58
CA ARG A 503 5.73 22.29 -11.40
C ARG A 503 6.43 23.11 -12.48
N ILE A 504 6.16 22.81 -13.74
CA ILE A 504 6.37 23.76 -14.84
C ILE A 504 5.10 24.62 -14.88
N GLU A 505 5.17 25.86 -14.39
CA GLU A 505 4.17 26.89 -14.69
C GLU A 505 4.50 27.48 -16.06
N ILE A 506 3.63 27.22 -17.04
CA ILE A 506 3.66 27.91 -18.33
C ILE A 506 2.68 29.07 -18.22
N ALA A 507 3.19 30.30 -18.31
CA ALA A 507 2.39 31.49 -18.52
C ALA A 507 1.64 31.35 -19.85
N THR A 508 0.31 31.34 -19.78
CA THR A 508 -0.58 31.31 -20.94
C THR A 508 -0.81 32.73 -21.42
N ASP A 509 -0.25 33.08 -22.57
CA ASP A 509 -0.84 34.09 -23.44
C ASP A 509 -1.22 33.40 -24.76
N ASP A 510 -2.53 33.40 -25.01
CA ASP A 510 -3.26 33.17 -26.25
C ASP A 510 -2.84 32.03 -27.20
N ILE A 511 -3.62 30.94 -27.14
CA ILE A 511 -4.31 30.23 -28.25
C ILE A 511 -4.42 28.71 -27.95
N GLY A 512 -5.66 28.23 -27.78
CA GLY A 512 -6.10 26.87 -28.16
C GLY A 512 -5.60 25.68 -27.35
N LEU A 513 -6.37 25.26 -26.35
CA LEU A 513 -6.13 24.12 -25.46
C LEU A 513 -6.49 22.76 -26.11
N GLU A 514 -5.56 21.79 -26.16
CA GLU A 514 -5.87 20.35 -26.12
C GLU A 514 -4.77 19.57 -25.37
N ILE A 515 -5.15 18.94 -24.26
CA ILE A 515 -4.25 18.30 -23.27
C ILE A 515 -4.18 16.79 -23.52
N ARG A 516 -2.96 16.22 -23.64
CA ARG A 516 -2.71 14.76 -23.46
C ARG A 516 -1.46 14.53 -22.61
N LEU A 517 -1.66 14.03 -21.39
CA LEU A 517 -0.64 13.47 -20.51
C LEU A 517 -0.13 12.13 -21.05
N LEU A 518 1.18 11.96 -21.19
CA LEU A 518 1.83 10.69 -21.46
C LEU A 518 3.13 10.57 -20.65
N LEU A 519 3.22 9.45 -19.93
CA LEU A 519 4.28 9.04 -19.01
C LEU A 519 5.67 9.04 -19.67
N PHE A 520 6.59 9.79 -19.06
CA PHE A 520 8.00 9.84 -19.42
C PHE A 520 8.78 8.73 -18.70
N PHE A 521 9.28 7.75 -19.44
CA PHE A 521 10.57 7.06 -19.22
C PHE A 521 10.73 6.04 -20.38
N GLY A 522 11.51 6.38 -21.42
CA GLY A 522 11.84 5.40 -22.48
C GLY A 522 12.07 5.89 -23.92
N CYS A 523 12.05 7.19 -24.24
CA CYS A 523 12.14 7.63 -25.65
C CYS A 523 13.22 8.68 -25.98
N THR A 524 14.19 8.94 -25.13
CA THR A 524 15.29 9.88 -25.45
C THR A 524 16.36 9.28 -26.37
N PHE A 525 16.35 7.96 -26.60
CA PHE A 525 17.36 7.29 -27.44
C PHE A 525 17.02 7.29 -28.94
N PHE A 526 15.75 7.51 -29.32
CA PHE A 526 15.30 7.44 -30.72
C PHE A 526 15.15 8.80 -31.42
N MET A 527 15.06 9.91 -30.68
CA MET A 527 14.73 11.22 -31.23
C MET A 527 15.91 11.98 -31.87
N ASN A 528 17.16 11.54 -31.65
CA ASN A 528 18.34 12.16 -32.28
C ASN A 528 18.74 11.55 -33.63
N TRP A 529 18.10 10.46 -34.07
CA TRP A 529 18.36 9.85 -35.39
C TRP A 529 17.45 10.40 -36.51
N GLY A 530 16.37 11.11 -36.17
CA GLY A 530 15.39 11.60 -37.14
C GLY A 530 15.80 12.85 -37.92
N LYS A 531 16.90 13.53 -37.54
CA LYS A 531 17.29 14.82 -38.13
C LYS A 531 18.37 14.74 -39.23
N VAL A 532 18.97 13.57 -39.44
CA VAL A 532 20.06 13.35 -40.43
C VAL A 532 19.56 12.68 -41.72
N LEU A 533 18.32 12.18 -41.76
CA LEU A 533 17.78 11.40 -42.90
C LEU A 533 16.79 12.16 -43.79
N LEU A 534 16.65 13.48 -43.65
CA LEU A 534 15.61 14.26 -44.36
C LEU A 534 16.06 15.04 -45.62
N GLU A 535 17.31 14.92 -46.09
CA GLU A 535 17.79 15.73 -47.22
C GLU A 535 18.22 14.99 -48.50
N ARG A 536 17.91 13.69 -48.69
CA ARG A 536 18.14 13.02 -49.99
C ARG A 536 17.05 12.01 -50.37
N PRO A 537 16.61 11.94 -51.65
CA PRO A 537 15.55 11.01 -52.06
C PRO A 537 16.11 9.59 -52.16
N MET A 538 15.74 8.70 -51.24
CA MET A 538 16.15 7.29 -51.29
C MET A 538 15.08 6.41 -51.95
N LYS A 539 15.43 5.83 -53.10
CA LYS A 539 14.82 4.61 -53.64
C LYS A 539 15.45 3.41 -52.92
N SER A 540 14.61 2.56 -52.31
CA SER A 540 14.90 1.22 -51.74
C SER A 540 16.31 0.95 -51.19
N CYS A 541 16.48 0.98 -49.86
CA CYS A 541 17.68 0.49 -49.17
C CYS A 541 17.42 -0.87 -48.49
N SER A 542 18.40 -1.78 -48.51
CA SER A 542 18.39 -3.04 -47.77
C SER A 542 19.10 -2.89 -46.40
N ALA A 543 18.87 -3.83 -45.47
CA ALA A 543 19.52 -3.82 -44.15
C ALA A 543 21.07 -3.87 -44.21
N ARG A 544 21.65 -4.35 -45.32
CA ARG A 544 23.11 -4.31 -45.56
C ARG A 544 23.62 -2.90 -45.84
N ASP A 545 22.82 -2.05 -46.48
CA ASP A 545 23.22 -0.70 -46.87
C ASP A 545 23.30 0.22 -45.64
N VAL A 546 22.36 0.05 -44.69
CA VAL A 546 22.35 0.77 -43.40
C VAL A 546 23.58 0.43 -42.53
N LEU A 547 24.00 -0.84 -42.52
CA LEU A 547 25.19 -1.28 -41.78
C LEU A 547 26.50 -0.80 -42.39
N ARG A 548 26.56 -0.67 -43.73
CA ARG A 548 27.71 -0.10 -44.43
C ARG A 548 27.88 1.39 -44.13
N TYR A 549 26.77 2.15 -44.12
CA TYR A 549 26.79 3.58 -43.74
C TYR A 549 27.23 3.81 -42.28
N TRP A 550 26.88 2.90 -41.37
CA TRP A 550 27.30 2.97 -39.97
C TRP A 550 28.80 2.70 -39.78
N TYR A 551 29.38 1.79 -40.58
CA TYR A 551 30.81 1.48 -40.55
C TYR A 551 31.66 2.58 -41.20
N GLU A 552 31.18 3.17 -42.31
CA GLU A 552 31.87 4.27 -43.00
C GLU A 552 31.84 5.57 -42.17
N GLY A 553 30.78 5.83 -41.38
CA GLY A 553 30.69 6.98 -40.47
C GLY A 553 31.59 6.92 -39.22
N GLN A 554 32.25 5.81 -38.93
CA GLN A 554 33.25 5.72 -37.85
C GLN A 554 34.62 6.31 -38.25
N GLN A 555 34.93 6.47 -39.55
CA GLN A 555 36.22 7.02 -39.96
C GLN A 555 36.27 8.57 -39.94
N ASP A 556 35.11 9.25 -39.93
CA ASP A 556 35.03 10.72 -39.94
C ASP A 556 34.82 11.35 -38.55
N GLY A 557 35.44 10.77 -37.51
CA GLY A 557 35.73 11.48 -36.24
C GLY A 557 34.55 11.97 -35.39
N LEU A 558 33.30 11.69 -35.73
CA LEU A 558 32.12 12.31 -35.08
C LEU A 558 31.70 11.69 -33.72
N PHE A 559 32.34 10.60 -33.26
CA PHE A 559 31.90 9.82 -32.08
C PHE A 559 32.93 9.68 -30.95
N GLY A 560 33.89 10.59 -30.86
CA GLY A 560 34.97 10.55 -29.85
C GLY A 560 34.58 10.81 -28.38
N LYS A 561 33.29 10.87 -28.00
CA LYS A 561 32.86 11.21 -26.62
C LYS A 561 31.95 10.20 -25.93
N LEU A 562 31.71 9.01 -26.50
CA LEU A 562 30.92 7.94 -25.86
C LEU A 562 31.75 6.64 -25.75
N GLY A 563 32.70 6.62 -24.81
CA GLY A 563 33.63 5.49 -24.61
C GLY A 563 32.97 4.19 -24.16
N VAL A 564 31.75 4.22 -23.62
CA VAL A 564 31.11 3.07 -22.96
C VAL A 564 30.44 2.09 -23.95
N VAL A 565 30.08 2.54 -25.15
CA VAL A 565 29.43 1.65 -26.16
C VAL A 565 30.46 0.81 -26.93
N SER A 566 31.69 1.30 -27.06
CA SER A 566 32.72 0.67 -27.90
C SER A 566 33.22 -0.68 -27.35
N GLN A 567 33.22 -0.86 -26.04
CA GLN A 567 33.70 -2.08 -25.40
C GLN A 567 32.62 -3.18 -25.39
N TRP A 568 31.35 -2.79 -25.21
CA TRP A 568 30.19 -3.68 -25.29
C TRP A 568 30.04 -4.31 -26.69
N VAL A 569 30.21 -3.50 -27.74
CA VAL A 569 30.11 -3.98 -29.13
C VAL A 569 31.30 -4.87 -29.51
N ARG A 570 32.52 -4.60 -29.02
CA ARG A 570 33.68 -5.47 -29.27
C ARG A 570 33.54 -6.85 -28.61
N SER A 571 32.96 -6.93 -27.41
CA SER A 571 32.65 -8.19 -26.75
C SER A 571 31.55 -8.99 -27.47
N CYS A 572 30.59 -8.31 -28.11
CA CYS A 572 29.59 -8.98 -28.96
C CYS A 572 30.19 -9.55 -30.25
N PHE A 573 31.22 -8.93 -30.83
CA PHE A 573 31.87 -9.43 -32.04
C PHE A 573 32.79 -10.63 -31.80
N ALA A 574 33.41 -10.75 -30.63
CA ALA A 574 34.28 -11.90 -30.30
C ALA A 574 33.51 -13.23 -30.14
N CYS A 575 32.18 -13.21 -30.06
CA CYS A 575 31.33 -14.40 -29.91
C CYS A 575 30.55 -14.81 -31.17
N LEU A 576 30.74 -14.14 -32.31
CA LEU A 576 29.97 -14.40 -33.53
C LEU A 576 30.60 -15.41 -34.51
N ASP A 577 31.78 -15.96 -34.19
CA ASP A 577 32.44 -16.99 -35.02
C ASP A 577 32.20 -18.44 -34.53
N CYS A 578 31.11 -18.71 -33.80
CA CYS A 578 30.74 -20.08 -33.41
C CYS A 578 29.43 -20.53 -34.09
N PRO A 579 29.45 -21.58 -34.94
CA PRO A 579 28.24 -22.07 -35.58
C PRO A 579 27.41 -22.91 -34.59
N ALA A 580 26.11 -22.61 -34.56
CA ALA A 580 25.06 -23.30 -33.79
C ALA A 580 25.05 -23.07 -32.26
N ASN A 581 24.16 -22.19 -31.79
CA ASN A 581 23.18 -22.45 -30.72
C ASN A 581 22.28 -21.23 -30.44
N VAL A 582 21.03 -21.49 -30.07
CA VAL A 582 20.02 -20.51 -29.63
C VAL A 582 20.32 -20.10 -28.18
N PHE A 583 20.42 -18.80 -27.90
CA PHE A 583 20.53 -18.27 -26.54
C PHE A 583 19.25 -17.53 -26.12
N ILE A 584 18.70 -17.90 -24.96
CA ILE A 584 17.59 -17.22 -24.28
C ILE A 584 18.19 -16.43 -23.11
N TRP A 585 17.88 -15.13 -23.01
CA TRP A 585 18.28 -14.27 -21.89
C TRP A 585 17.15 -14.16 -20.86
N TRP A 586 17.48 -14.27 -19.56
CA TRP A 586 16.60 -14.05 -18.41
C TRP A 586 17.16 -12.89 -17.57
N PRO A 587 16.35 -11.91 -17.13
CA PRO A 587 16.82 -10.86 -16.23
C PRO A 587 16.68 -11.30 -14.77
N CYS A 588 17.60 -12.12 -14.25
CA CYS A 588 17.83 -12.31 -12.82
C CYS A 588 19.26 -12.81 -12.62
N GLY A 589 20.07 -12.06 -11.87
CA GLY A 589 21.47 -12.37 -11.62
C GLY A 589 21.66 -13.66 -10.83
N ALA A 590 22.36 -14.62 -11.42
CA ALA A 590 23.14 -15.65 -10.74
C ALA A 590 24.24 -16.12 -11.71
N ALA A 591 25.42 -15.49 -11.66
CA ALA A 591 26.61 -16.05 -12.30
C ALA A 591 27.31 -16.94 -11.26
N MET A 592 27.16 -18.26 -11.40
CA MET A 592 28.04 -19.23 -10.75
C MET A 592 29.39 -19.19 -11.46
N TYR A 593 30.43 -18.74 -10.75
CA TYR A 593 31.82 -18.84 -11.18
C TYR A 593 32.36 -20.20 -10.73
N VAL A 594 32.73 -21.08 -11.68
CA VAL A 594 33.46 -22.32 -11.40
C VAL A 594 34.91 -22.09 -11.81
N PRO A 595 35.90 -22.17 -10.90
CA PRO A 595 37.30 -21.97 -11.25
C PRO A 595 37.81 -23.15 -12.07
N SER A 596 38.55 -22.85 -13.13
CA SER A 596 39.36 -23.81 -13.88
C SER A 596 40.67 -24.07 -13.13
N ASP A 597 40.84 -25.26 -12.57
CA ASP A 597 42.12 -25.71 -12.02
C ASP A 597 42.88 -26.53 -13.09
N PRO A 598 44.17 -26.28 -13.34
CA PRO A 598 44.98 -27.12 -14.21
C PRO A 598 45.67 -28.23 -13.39
N ALA A 599 45.57 -29.46 -13.91
CA ALA A 599 46.39 -30.66 -13.63
C ALA A 599 45.77 -31.77 -12.73
N GLY A 600 45.67 -32.97 -13.34
CA GLY A 600 46.00 -34.24 -12.67
C GLY A 600 44.87 -35.24 -12.37
N TYR A 601 44.95 -36.40 -13.04
CA TYR A 601 44.45 -37.74 -12.65
C TYR A 601 43.01 -38.21 -13.00
N SER A 602 42.93 -38.92 -14.14
CA SER A 602 42.33 -40.24 -14.42
C SER A 602 41.15 -40.82 -13.59
N SER A 603 40.02 -41.12 -14.25
CA SER A 603 39.49 -42.49 -14.52
C SER A 603 38.10 -42.45 -15.22
N PRO A 604 37.61 -43.56 -15.84
CA PRO A 604 36.67 -43.51 -16.98
C PRO A 604 35.22 -43.94 -16.66
N PHE A 605 34.21 -43.24 -17.20
CA PHE A 605 32.86 -43.78 -17.46
C PHE A 605 32.18 -43.02 -18.63
N PRO A 606 31.54 -43.71 -19.61
CA PRO A 606 30.89 -43.04 -20.74
C PRO A 606 29.43 -42.71 -20.43
N LEU A 607 29.05 -41.43 -20.47
CA LEU A 607 27.65 -40.99 -20.39
C LEU A 607 27.04 -40.92 -21.81
N LYS A 608 26.12 -41.85 -22.09
CA LYS A 608 25.19 -41.78 -23.23
C LYS A 608 24.11 -40.73 -22.95
N CYS A 609 24.01 -39.72 -23.80
CA CYS A 609 22.92 -38.73 -23.80
C CYS A 609 21.60 -39.38 -24.26
N ARG A 610 20.55 -39.37 -23.42
CA ARG A 610 19.19 -39.84 -23.76
C ARG A 610 18.25 -38.66 -24.04
N ARG A 611 17.48 -38.82 -25.11
CA ARG A 611 16.60 -37.86 -25.80
C ARG A 611 15.26 -37.59 -25.07
N THR A 612 15.27 -37.23 -23.78
CA THR A 612 14.03 -37.08 -22.97
C THR A 612 13.76 -35.70 -22.35
N GLU A 613 14.58 -34.67 -22.57
CA GLU A 613 14.36 -33.35 -21.94
C GLU A 613 13.58 -32.33 -22.79
N SER A 614 13.45 -32.55 -24.10
CA SER A 614 12.72 -31.61 -24.99
C SER A 614 11.20 -31.57 -24.74
N ASN A 615 10.59 -32.67 -24.27
CA ASN A 615 9.14 -32.73 -24.04
C ASN A 615 8.67 -32.13 -22.70
N ARG A 616 9.58 -31.91 -21.72
CA ARG A 616 9.24 -31.23 -20.46
C ARG A 616 9.18 -29.71 -20.63
N LEU A 617 10.10 -29.13 -21.40
CA LEU A 617 10.19 -27.68 -21.61
C LEU A 617 8.98 -27.14 -22.39
N THR A 618 8.50 -27.88 -23.39
CA THR A 618 7.34 -27.48 -24.21
C THR A 618 6.04 -27.47 -23.42
N ARG A 619 5.86 -28.40 -22.46
CA ARG A 619 4.69 -28.41 -21.56
C ARG A 619 4.69 -27.22 -20.61
N THR A 620 5.82 -26.88 -20.01
CA THR A 620 5.95 -25.72 -19.10
C THR A 620 5.64 -24.39 -19.80
N ILE A 621 6.04 -24.24 -21.08
CA ILE A 621 5.74 -23.03 -21.87
C ILE A 621 4.26 -22.97 -22.26
N THR A 622 3.63 -24.09 -22.60
CA THR A 622 2.18 -24.14 -22.88
C THR A 622 1.35 -23.84 -21.64
N ASP A 623 1.75 -24.34 -20.47
CA ASP A 623 1.04 -24.10 -19.21
C ASP A 623 1.22 -22.65 -18.72
N PHE A 624 2.39 -22.05 -18.93
CA PHE A 624 2.64 -20.64 -18.65
C PHE A 624 1.80 -19.72 -19.56
N LYS A 625 1.72 -20.02 -20.87
CA LYS A 625 0.88 -19.27 -21.82
C LYS A 625 -0.62 -19.35 -21.47
N LYS A 626 -1.09 -20.51 -21.01
CA LYS A 626 -2.48 -20.69 -20.55
C LYS A 626 -2.76 -19.93 -19.26
N SER A 627 -1.80 -19.86 -18.34
CA SER A 627 -1.92 -19.09 -17.09
C SER A 627 -1.97 -17.60 -17.37
N LEU A 628 -1.09 -17.09 -18.24
CA LEU A 628 -1.04 -15.69 -18.64
C LEU A 628 -2.33 -15.27 -19.37
N PHE A 629 -2.85 -16.13 -20.25
CA PHE A 629 -4.10 -15.88 -20.97
C PHE A 629 -5.31 -15.87 -20.02
N ARG A 630 -5.34 -16.74 -19.01
CA ARG A 630 -6.38 -16.73 -17.96
C ARG A 630 -6.35 -15.46 -17.12
N GLU A 631 -5.17 -15.02 -16.70
CA GLU A 631 -5.01 -13.78 -15.91
C GLU A 631 -5.44 -12.55 -16.72
N LEU A 632 -5.07 -12.49 -18.00
CA LEU A 632 -5.49 -11.43 -18.91
C LEU A 632 -7.01 -11.42 -19.12
N LEU A 633 -7.62 -12.61 -19.26
CA LEU A 633 -9.07 -12.74 -19.43
C LEU A 633 -9.83 -12.34 -18.16
N VAL A 634 -9.33 -12.71 -16.97
CA VAL A 634 -9.87 -12.26 -15.68
C VAL A 634 -9.74 -10.75 -15.55
N TYR A 635 -8.63 -10.16 -15.96
CA TYR A 635 -8.42 -8.71 -15.92
C TYR A 635 -9.39 -7.96 -16.86
N ILE A 636 -9.59 -8.48 -18.08
CA ILE A 636 -10.51 -7.92 -19.08
C ILE A 636 -11.97 -8.08 -18.62
N LEU A 637 -12.36 -9.24 -18.10
CA LEU A 637 -13.71 -9.48 -17.58
C LEU A 637 -13.99 -8.63 -16.32
N THR A 638 -12.99 -8.42 -15.47
CA THR A 638 -13.10 -7.55 -14.29
C THR A 638 -13.22 -6.08 -14.70
N ALA A 639 -12.50 -5.65 -15.75
CA ALA A 639 -12.62 -4.31 -16.32
C ALA A 639 -13.97 -4.08 -17.02
N CYS A 640 -14.51 -5.09 -17.72
CA CYS A 640 -15.83 -5.02 -18.35
C CYS A 640 -16.99 -5.00 -17.34
N VAL A 641 -16.84 -5.65 -16.18
CA VAL A 641 -17.85 -5.61 -15.10
C VAL A 641 -17.86 -4.26 -14.35
N GLN A 642 -16.79 -3.46 -14.46
CA GLN A 642 -16.69 -2.15 -13.81
C GLN A 642 -17.18 -0.96 -14.67
N GLY A 643 -17.62 -1.19 -15.92
CA GLY A 643 -18.30 -0.20 -16.77
C GLY A 643 -19.79 -0.51 -16.94
N GLN A 644 -20.67 0.23 -16.27
CA GLN A 644 -22.10 -0.09 -16.14
C GLN A 644 -22.90 -0.11 -17.46
N ARG A 645 -23.72 -1.16 -17.66
CA ARG A 645 -25.15 -1.05 -18.06
C ARG A 645 -25.99 -2.09 -17.32
N ILE A 646 -27.03 -1.59 -16.65
CA ILE A 646 -28.02 -2.35 -15.89
C ILE A 646 -28.91 -3.14 -16.86
N ILE A 647 -28.92 -4.47 -16.77
CA ILE A 647 -30.05 -5.29 -17.23
C ILE A 647 -30.81 -5.72 -15.96
N ARG A 648 -32.07 -5.30 -15.85
CA ARG A 648 -32.99 -5.74 -14.79
C ARG A 648 -33.24 -7.25 -14.94
N TRP A 649 -33.07 -8.01 -13.86
CA TRP A 649 -33.45 -9.43 -13.80
C TRP A 649 -34.78 -9.57 -13.04
N PRO A 650 -35.83 -10.19 -13.61
CA PRO A 650 -37.03 -10.52 -12.86
C PRO A 650 -36.76 -11.74 -11.97
N SER A 651 -37.23 -11.66 -10.73
CA SER A 651 -37.28 -12.74 -9.77
C SER A 651 -38.07 -13.94 -10.30
N ASP A 652 -37.40 -15.03 -10.69
CA ASP A 652 -37.88 -16.39 -10.43
C ASP A 652 -36.84 -17.49 -10.74
N ARG A 653 -36.96 -18.60 -9.99
CA ARG A 653 -36.04 -19.75 -9.95
C ARG A 653 -35.81 -20.38 -11.33
N ARG A 654 -34.55 -20.51 -11.76
CA ARG A 654 -34.12 -21.35 -12.90
C ARG A 654 -32.90 -22.21 -12.52
N SER A 655 -32.81 -23.41 -13.11
CA SER A 655 -31.87 -24.48 -12.74
C SER A 655 -30.48 -24.30 -13.37
N LYS A 656 -29.47 -24.95 -12.79
CA LYS A 656 -28.04 -24.88 -13.21
C LYS A 656 -27.79 -25.22 -14.69
N ASP A 657 -28.68 -25.99 -15.31
CA ASP A 657 -28.50 -26.44 -16.70
C ASP A 657 -28.82 -25.34 -17.73
N GLU A 658 -29.69 -24.38 -17.41
CA GLU A 658 -30.00 -23.26 -18.30
C GLU A 658 -28.90 -22.18 -18.30
N ILE A 659 -28.14 -22.04 -17.21
CA ILE A 659 -26.97 -21.14 -17.13
C ILE A 659 -25.81 -21.69 -17.97
N SER A 660 -25.65 -23.01 -18.02
CA SER A 660 -24.63 -23.66 -18.86
C SER A 660 -24.93 -23.51 -20.36
N ALA A 661 -26.20 -23.58 -20.76
CA ALA A 661 -26.61 -23.38 -22.15
C ALA A 661 -26.42 -21.92 -22.62
N LEU A 662 -26.67 -20.94 -21.74
CA LEU A 662 -26.46 -19.52 -22.03
C LEU A 662 -24.97 -19.14 -22.14
N LEU A 663 -24.11 -19.75 -21.32
CA LEU A 663 -22.65 -19.57 -21.41
C LEU A 663 -22.08 -20.20 -22.70
N SER A 664 -22.65 -21.32 -23.16
CA SER A 664 -22.28 -21.92 -24.44
C SER A 664 -22.75 -21.11 -25.64
N SER A 665 -23.89 -20.40 -25.60
CA SER A 665 -24.33 -19.54 -26.70
C SER A 665 -23.51 -18.24 -26.80
N ILE A 666 -23.09 -17.67 -25.67
CA ILE A 666 -22.20 -16.48 -25.64
C ILE A 666 -20.81 -16.79 -26.21
N LEU A 667 -20.30 -18.01 -26.00
CA LEU A 667 -19.04 -18.48 -26.57
C LEU A 667 -19.13 -18.82 -28.07
N GLN A 668 -20.35 -18.96 -28.62
CA GLN A 668 -20.57 -19.26 -30.03
C GLN A 668 -20.73 -18.01 -30.92
N GLU A 669 -21.02 -16.84 -30.34
CA GLU A 669 -21.13 -15.56 -31.06
C GLU A 669 -19.80 -14.78 -31.24
N GLU A 670 -18.69 -15.25 -30.67
CA GLU A 670 -17.37 -14.59 -30.83
C GLU A 670 -16.72 -14.80 -32.22
N HIS A 671 -17.22 -15.73 -33.04
CA HIS A 671 -16.67 -15.98 -34.38
C HIS A 671 -17.21 -15.03 -35.47
N GLU A 672 -18.28 -14.29 -35.24
CA GLU A 672 -18.82 -13.32 -36.23
C GLU A 672 -18.38 -11.87 -35.96
N TYR A 673 -18.04 -11.52 -34.72
CA TYR A 673 -17.61 -10.16 -34.35
C TYR A 673 -16.20 -9.81 -34.87
N VAL A 674 -15.29 -10.79 -34.90
CA VAL A 674 -13.90 -10.62 -35.42
C VAL A 674 -13.89 -10.40 -36.94
N ALA A 675 -14.87 -10.96 -37.66
CA ALA A 675 -15.03 -10.79 -39.11
C ALA A 675 -15.77 -9.49 -39.50
N ALA A 676 -16.59 -8.92 -38.60
CA ALA A 676 -17.25 -7.64 -38.81
C ALA A 676 -16.29 -6.45 -38.57
N ILE A 677 -15.45 -6.52 -37.53
CA ILE A 677 -14.44 -5.50 -37.22
C ILE A 677 -13.37 -5.42 -38.32
N SER A 678 -12.95 -6.56 -38.89
CA SER A 678 -12.00 -6.61 -40.01
C SER A 678 -12.56 -6.00 -41.31
N ARG A 679 -13.89 -6.05 -41.51
CA ARG A 679 -14.56 -5.48 -42.69
C ARG A 679 -14.86 -3.99 -42.54
N HIS A 680 -15.13 -3.51 -41.32
CA HIS A 680 -15.33 -2.08 -41.05
C HIS A 680 -14.02 -1.28 -41.05
N LEU A 681 -12.92 -1.88 -40.57
CA LEU A 681 -11.58 -1.23 -40.62
C LEU A 681 -11.01 -1.13 -42.04
N ALA A 682 -11.48 -1.94 -42.99
CA ALA A 682 -11.05 -1.88 -44.39
C ALA A 682 -11.78 -0.82 -45.24
N GLN A 683 -12.93 -0.29 -44.79
CA GLN A 683 -13.76 0.64 -45.57
C GLN A 683 -13.66 2.12 -45.15
N SER A 684 -13.03 2.44 -44.03
CA SER A 684 -12.91 3.84 -43.54
C SER A 684 -11.54 4.49 -43.76
N ALA A 685 -10.64 3.86 -44.52
CA ALA A 685 -9.30 4.37 -44.80
C ALA A 685 -9.25 5.26 -46.06
N ILE A 686 -10.07 6.32 -46.15
CA ILE A 686 -9.89 7.41 -47.13
C ILE A 686 -10.17 8.76 -46.44
N ARG A 687 -9.16 9.31 -45.76
CA ARG A 687 -8.75 10.73 -45.67
C ARG A 687 -8.12 11.07 -44.30
N CYS A 688 -6.88 11.53 -44.40
CA CYS A 688 -6.09 12.31 -43.43
C CYS A 688 -5.31 11.61 -42.29
N VAL A 689 -4.02 11.36 -42.62
CA VAL A 689 -2.77 11.70 -41.90
C VAL A 689 -2.42 11.04 -40.54
N ARG A 690 -1.47 10.08 -40.66
CA ARG A 690 -0.25 9.78 -39.87
C ARG A 690 -0.28 9.77 -38.33
N VAL A 691 -0.26 8.55 -37.77
CA VAL A 691 0.67 8.15 -36.69
C VAL A 691 1.20 6.74 -36.99
N CYS A 692 2.53 6.62 -37.13
CA CYS A 692 3.24 5.36 -37.36
C CYS A 692 3.33 4.54 -36.07
N VAL A 693 2.81 3.32 -36.08
CA VAL A 693 3.28 2.23 -35.20
C VAL A 693 3.62 1.04 -36.09
N CYS A 694 4.92 0.78 -36.23
CA CYS A 694 5.45 -0.40 -36.92
C CYS A 694 5.32 -1.63 -36.02
N VAL A 695 4.36 -2.50 -36.32
CA VAL A 695 4.39 -3.93 -35.94
C VAL A 695 4.58 -4.72 -37.22
N CYS A 696 5.82 -4.87 -37.67
CA CYS A 696 6.21 -5.74 -38.78
C CYS A 696 7.63 -6.30 -38.54
N ALA A 697 7.72 -7.46 -37.87
CA ALA A 697 8.84 -8.40 -38.00
C ALA A 697 8.54 -9.73 -37.28
N CYS A 698 7.55 -10.50 -37.75
CA CYS A 698 7.44 -11.96 -37.47
C CYS A 698 6.58 -12.70 -38.53
N VAL A 699 6.60 -12.25 -39.79
CA VAL A 699 5.97 -12.95 -40.93
C VAL A 699 6.96 -13.16 -42.09
N SER A 700 8.24 -13.35 -41.80
CA SER A 700 9.25 -13.54 -42.87
C SER A 700 10.17 -14.75 -42.69
N VAL A 701 9.77 -15.76 -41.91
CA VAL A 701 10.53 -17.03 -41.79
C VAL A 701 9.71 -18.27 -42.20
N LEU A 702 8.51 -18.10 -42.77
CA LEU A 702 7.66 -19.21 -43.22
C LEU A 702 7.48 -19.33 -44.74
N GLN A 703 8.35 -18.69 -45.52
CA GLN A 703 8.35 -18.80 -46.99
C GLN A 703 9.74 -19.09 -47.60
N ALA A 704 10.63 -19.75 -46.85
CA ALA A 704 11.95 -20.15 -47.34
C ALA A 704 12.26 -21.65 -47.20
N VAL A 705 11.28 -22.52 -46.90
CA VAL A 705 11.54 -23.97 -46.68
C VAL A 705 10.65 -24.93 -47.49
N CYS A 706 9.78 -24.46 -48.39
CA CYS A 706 9.02 -25.37 -49.26
C CYS A 706 8.95 -24.85 -50.69
N GLY A 707 10.02 -25.07 -51.45
CA GLY A 707 10.01 -25.05 -52.90
C GLY A 707 10.42 -26.42 -53.43
N GLY A 708 9.57 -27.02 -54.26
CA GLY A 708 9.97 -28.04 -55.24
C GLY A 708 9.60 -29.49 -54.94
N GLU A 709 8.52 -29.95 -55.59
CA GLU A 709 8.38 -31.26 -56.28
C GLU A 709 8.38 -32.54 -55.41
N SER A 710 7.58 -33.60 -55.59
CA SER A 710 6.56 -34.05 -56.56
C SER A 710 5.77 -35.21 -55.89
N ALA A 711 4.44 -35.20 -55.93
CA ALA A 711 3.52 -36.23 -56.45
C ALA A 711 3.65 -37.68 -55.92
N ASP A 712 2.63 -38.19 -55.20
CA ASP A 712 1.74 -39.28 -55.70
C ASP A 712 0.66 -39.76 -54.68
N VAL A 713 -0.60 -39.45 -55.03
CA VAL A 713 -1.76 -40.36 -55.28
C VAL A 713 -2.36 -41.30 -54.18
N GLN A 714 -3.68 -41.09 -53.98
CA GLN A 714 -4.84 -41.97 -53.63
C GLN A 714 -4.98 -42.60 -52.23
N VAL A 715 -6.02 -42.29 -51.41
CA VAL A 715 -7.51 -42.38 -51.50
C VAL A 715 -8.07 -43.77 -51.14
N VAL A 716 -9.22 -43.75 -50.43
CA VAL A 716 -10.29 -44.77 -50.24
C VAL A 716 -10.39 -45.32 -48.79
N ARG A 717 -11.52 -45.40 -48.07
CA ARG A 717 -12.94 -44.93 -48.16
C ARG A 717 -13.67 -45.31 -46.84
N CYS A 718 -14.73 -44.54 -46.52
CA CYS A 718 -16.11 -44.92 -46.07
C CYS A 718 -16.32 -45.87 -44.86
N ALA A 719 -17.43 -45.83 -44.09
CA ALA A 719 -18.61 -44.97 -43.95
C ALA A 719 -19.48 -45.54 -42.77
N ALA A 720 -20.51 -44.77 -42.39
CA ALA A 720 -21.82 -45.18 -41.85
C ALA A 720 -21.89 -45.66 -40.37
N VAL A 721 -22.98 -45.57 -39.60
CA VAL A 721 -24.21 -44.76 -39.43
C VAL A 721 -24.89 -45.35 -38.16
N ALA A 722 -25.50 -44.49 -37.35
CA ALA A 722 -26.63 -44.68 -36.42
C ALA A 722 -26.70 -45.78 -35.30
N GLU A 723 -27.27 -45.30 -34.17
CA GLU A 723 -28.28 -45.93 -33.30
C GLU A 723 -27.92 -46.78 -32.05
N ASN A 724 -28.39 -46.23 -30.92
CA ASN A 724 -29.13 -46.80 -29.77
C ASN A 724 -28.62 -47.97 -28.89
N ARG A 725 -28.67 -47.64 -27.58
CA ARG A 725 -28.86 -48.43 -26.34
C ARG A 725 -29.19 -49.93 -26.48
N GLN A 726 -28.55 -50.77 -25.66
CA GLN A 726 -29.19 -51.47 -24.51
C GLN A 726 -28.21 -52.30 -23.65
N GLN A 727 -28.71 -52.64 -22.46
CA GLN A 727 -28.09 -53.29 -21.28
C GLN A 727 -27.66 -54.76 -21.48
N GLY A 728 -26.81 -55.28 -20.57
CA GLY A 728 -26.73 -56.73 -20.33
C GLY A 728 -25.47 -57.26 -19.61
N SER A 729 -25.59 -57.44 -18.29
CA SER A 729 -25.12 -58.58 -17.46
C SER A 729 -23.74 -59.29 -17.63
N SER A 730 -22.99 -59.29 -16.51
CA SER A 730 -22.48 -60.46 -15.75
C SER A 730 -21.27 -61.32 -16.24
N VAL A 731 -20.30 -61.49 -15.30
CA VAL A 731 -19.55 -62.74 -14.97
C VAL A 731 -18.42 -63.13 -15.97
N ASN A 732 -17.17 -63.48 -15.62
CA ASN A 732 -16.58 -64.06 -14.42
C ASN A 732 -15.05 -63.81 -14.29
N SER A 733 -14.59 -64.00 -13.05
CA SER A 733 -13.27 -64.46 -12.52
C SER A 733 -12.31 -65.19 -13.49
N SER A 734 -10.99 -65.25 -13.32
CA SER A 734 -10.14 -65.27 -12.12
C SER A 734 -8.69 -64.94 -12.50
N MET A 735 -7.94 -64.17 -11.70
CA MET A 735 -6.86 -64.77 -10.90
C MET A 735 -6.70 -63.95 -9.61
N ARG A 736 -7.46 -64.33 -8.59
CA ARG A 736 -7.21 -63.99 -7.18
C ARG A 736 -6.18 -64.97 -6.62
N SER A 737 -5.47 -64.48 -5.61
CA SER A 737 -4.81 -65.22 -4.53
C SER A 737 -3.43 -65.82 -4.78
N ARG A 738 -2.42 -65.00 -4.49
CA ARG A 738 -1.57 -65.21 -3.30
C ARG A 738 -1.62 -63.90 -2.51
N ILE A 739 -2.37 -63.83 -1.40
CA ILE A 739 -1.96 -64.25 -0.04
C ILE A 739 -0.77 -63.40 0.41
N GLU A 740 -0.70 -62.69 1.53
CA GLU A 740 -1.56 -62.45 2.70
C GLU A 740 -0.64 -61.72 3.72
N ARG A 741 -1.21 -61.10 4.77
CA ARG A 741 -0.56 -60.50 5.96
C ARG A 741 -0.06 -59.06 5.77
N LEU A 742 -0.89 -58.01 5.95
CA LEU A 742 -1.71 -57.58 7.11
C LEU A 742 -0.94 -57.54 8.43
N SER A 743 -0.78 -56.34 8.99
CA SER A 743 -1.40 -55.85 10.25
C SER A 743 -0.76 -54.48 10.61
N THR A 744 -1.37 -53.43 11.16
CA THR A 744 -2.77 -53.03 11.44
C THR A 744 -2.75 -51.62 12.06
N ARG A 745 -3.87 -50.88 11.87
CA ARG A 745 -4.48 -49.89 12.81
C ARG A 745 -3.76 -48.54 12.98
N THR A 746 -4.42 -47.39 13.03
CA THR A 746 -5.77 -47.09 13.55
C THR A 746 -6.29 -45.78 12.94
N LEU A 747 -7.59 -45.75 12.63
CA LEU A 747 -8.40 -44.53 12.50
C LEU A 747 -9.44 -44.64 13.63
N MET A 748 -9.44 -43.73 14.61
CA MET A 748 -10.64 -43.21 15.29
C MET A 748 -10.30 -42.18 16.39
N SER A 749 -10.88 -40.99 16.21
CA SER A 749 -11.46 -40.06 17.20
C SER A 749 -10.91 -38.62 17.17
N ARG A 750 -11.88 -37.71 17.00
CA ARG A 750 -11.87 -36.24 16.92
C ARG A 750 -11.62 -35.61 15.56
#